data_AF-A0A0P1BD59-F1
#
_entry.id   AF-A0A0P1BD59-F1
#
_cell.length_a   1.000
_cell.length_b   1.000
_cell.length_c   1.000
_cell.angle_alpha   90.00
_cell.angle_beta   90.00
_cell.angle_gamma   90.00
#
_symmetry.space_group_name_H-M   'P 1'
#
loop_
_entity.id
_entity.type
_entity.pdbx_description
1 polymer ?
#
loop_
_entity_poly.entity_id
_entity_poly.type
_entity_poly.pdbx_seq_one_letter_code
_entity_poly.pdbx_strand_id
1 'polypeptide(L)'
;MVRRSDSGLMPDAKSKPRHSKSSSSSSSPPISPSTSLSLSNSLSHTASSLATLASGTVTAEAKPDGRTRLSMLQLFVSVLFRLAVFIFLRWIPTGLASPTVPILYGAYVLLWLLQAWRSWSRYSTSPNGRSMNGVKHASFSARQLWRPLVLGISSPRDGRGARSALALAAHTLLFLFFVDAFYSPYLFPSHLEHHLHFARTGAIDSTSATLHFRYPFPFGHQDPLSDIKTTLDDTVPWLGGTQGDHEPIDTLGLTTPLRVVYRESVSLPSLVEYTKDYTGAMRRNAGIKAWQRGPLLSISPKTDWVDTVMLSSLLPSTRYEYRLIWAHNNSFAPFPEMSRSFITWPNGNDPFLSPAASKGVPVSKRAREEARSMLAPWREGDAAPWDDPEHFSFASSSCVKPDFPWVPTQFWAWSWTLRIIGIGSEQGGFALRNRIPGFDLFAKTNIDGLDRPRVRFMLQLGDLIYADVPRWGGPVLDAYRKLYRNLYDSESFRRVYERIPVIGIYDDHEVKNNWSGLQLLKTFSKRYDTERAEIVQDHVQIPSVVGHDAGDEAMPAQSATNIEEVDVHVLAEAPAFEPANKAWREYVGGANPKAAAEEENYYEFRYGSTAFFVWDTRKFRSPHELPDDASKTMLGSKQKQVFLDWIKSVNATSSFKFVVSSVPFNTLWGGALDWDGKEDSWNAYRTEREELLEVLQYVPNVIVISGDRHEFASVGLKTATYPKDDYPVTEFSTSPLSMFYLPIRTFSQDHGLGPTGVEKVYKYLPDGNVKWTEFEVDTRDPAAPKVIATVKIDGKEAWRVVVVGKGVLTRPTYAIGDIAKSFLELLNFTPRRWFT
;
A
#
# COMPACT_ATOMS: atom_id res chain seq x y z
N MET A 1 -49.81 50.10 -1.84
CA MET A 1 -49.03 50.93 -0.88
C MET A 1 -47.60 50.99 -1.45
N VAL A 2 -46.97 52.14 -1.79
CA VAL A 2 -46.94 53.51 -1.22
C VAL A 2 -46.31 53.46 0.18
N ARG A 3 -45.13 54.04 0.50
CA ARG A 3 -44.24 55.07 -0.13
C ARG A 3 -42.86 54.45 -0.52
N ARG A 4 -41.93 55.01 -1.33
CA ARG A 4 -41.26 56.34 -1.42
C ARG A 4 -40.48 56.76 -0.14
N SER A 5 -39.30 57.38 -0.18
CA SER A 5 -38.23 57.55 -1.21
C SER A 5 -36.98 58.19 -0.56
N ASP A 6 -36.02 58.68 -1.36
CA ASP A 6 -34.91 59.61 -1.01
C ASP A 6 -33.73 58.95 -0.26
N SER A 7 -32.45 58.93 -0.70
CA SER A 7 -31.65 59.65 -1.69
C SER A 7 -31.03 60.99 -1.25
N GLY A 8 -29.71 61.12 -1.46
CA GLY A 8 -28.88 62.30 -1.17
C GLY A 8 -27.51 62.16 -1.86
N LEU A 9 -26.96 63.25 -2.39
CA LEU A 9 -25.82 63.26 -3.33
C LEU A 9 -24.64 64.13 -2.86
N MET A 10 -23.51 63.94 -3.54
CA MET A 10 -22.23 64.70 -3.53
C MET A 10 -22.41 66.17 -4.04
N PRO A 11 -21.39 67.10 -4.11
CA PRO A 11 -19.93 66.86 -4.29
C PRO A 11 -18.90 67.90 -3.73
N ASP A 12 -17.62 67.75 -4.17
CA ASP A 12 -16.57 68.78 -4.43
C ASP A 12 -15.90 69.59 -3.28
N ALA A 13 -14.71 70.21 -3.41
CA ALA A 13 -13.47 69.98 -4.22
C ALA A 13 -12.35 71.00 -3.83
N LYS A 14 -11.12 70.86 -4.41
CA LYS A 14 -9.97 71.84 -4.45
C LYS A 14 -9.13 72.02 -3.15
N SER A 15 -7.87 72.51 -3.16
CA SER A 15 -6.74 72.46 -4.14
C SER A 15 -5.37 72.91 -3.53
N LYS A 16 -4.26 72.55 -4.22
CA LYS A 16 -2.82 72.98 -4.08
C LYS A 16 -2.61 74.52 -4.18
N PRO A 17 -1.38 75.14 -4.04
CA PRO A 17 0.02 74.63 -4.10
C PRO A 17 0.96 75.16 -2.96
N ARG A 18 2.32 75.21 -2.95
CA ARG A 18 3.48 74.88 -3.85
C ARG A 18 4.65 74.34 -2.95
N HIS A 19 5.99 74.40 -3.11
CA HIS A 19 7.02 75.00 -4.00
C HIS A 19 8.20 73.99 -4.23
N SER A 20 9.19 74.29 -5.08
CA SER A 20 10.20 73.31 -5.58
C SER A 20 11.57 73.90 -5.97
N LYS A 21 12.62 73.04 -6.06
CA LYS A 21 13.91 73.14 -6.83
C LYS A 21 14.81 71.89 -6.50
N SER A 22 15.75 71.37 -7.31
CA SER A 22 15.99 71.39 -8.78
C SER A 22 17.26 70.58 -9.17
N SER A 23 17.24 69.79 -10.28
CA SER A 23 18.39 69.43 -11.20
C SER A 23 19.69 68.77 -10.66
N SER A 24 20.50 67.97 -11.39
CA SER A 24 20.46 67.41 -12.78
C SER A 24 21.56 66.34 -13.03
N SER A 25 21.32 65.42 -14.00
CA SER A 25 22.25 64.78 -14.96
C SER A 25 23.67 64.27 -14.59
N SER A 26 23.97 63.00 -14.93
CA SER A 26 24.93 62.63 -16.03
C SER A 26 24.98 61.08 -16.22
N SER A 27 25.84 60.56 -17.11
CA SER A 27 25.82 59.17 -17.61
C SER A 27 27.16 58.41 -17.52
N SER A 28 27.05 57.06 -17.47
CA SER A 28 27.98 55.93 -17.72
C SER A 28 29.29 56.17 -18.51
N PRO A 29 30.34 55.30 -18.47
CA PRO A 29 30.29 53.83 -18.27
C PRO A 29 31.45 53.25 -17.38
N PRO A 30 32.06 52.06 -17.63
CA PRO A 30 31.61 50.76 -17.11
C PRO A 30 32.69 49.93 -16.37
N ILE A 31 32.30 48.79 -15.77
CA ILE A 31 32.94 47.45 -15.90
C ILE A 31 32.09 46.41 -15.14
N SER A 32 32.14 45.14 -15.56
CA SER A 32 31.38 43.97 -15.06
C SER A 32 32.34 42.83 -14.66
N PRO A 33 31.92 41.60 -14.26
CA PRO A 33 30.57 41.08 -13.96
C PRO A 33 30.49 40.27 -12.64
N SER A 34 29.27 39.78 -12.30
CA SER A 34 28.99 38.53 -11.53
C SER A 34 29.50 38.40 -10.07
N THR A 35 28.72 37.89 -9.12
CA THR A 35 28.43 36.45 -9.02
C THR A 35 27.24 36.10 -8.11
N SER A 36 26.82 34.85 -8.20
CA SER A 36 25.74 34.22 -7.43
C SER A 36 25.96 34.20 -5.90
N LEU A 37 24.88 34.43 -5.14
CA LEU A 37 24.80 34.11 -3.72
C LEU A 37 24.64 32.60 -3.53
N SER A 38 25.68 31.92 -3.04
CA SER A 38 25.66 30.50 -2.69
C SER A 38 25.32 30.25 -1.22
N LEU A 39 24.69 29.12 -0.90
CA LEU A 39 24.47 28.68 0.48
C LEU A 39 25.78 28.18 1.10
N SER A 40 26.58 29.08 1.68
CA SER A 40 27.85 28.74 2.36
C SER A 40 27.91 29.21 3.82
N ASN A 41 27.21 30.30 4.18
CA ASN A 41 27.33 30.96 5.49
C ASN A 41 26.64 30.25 6.68
N SER A 42 26.11 29.04 6.53
CA SER A 42 25.57 28.23 7.64
C SER A 42 26.58 27.21 8.20
N LEU A 43 27.68 26.94 7.48
CA LEU A 43 28.70 25.94 7.88
C LEU A 43 29.99 26.56 8.47
N SER A 44 30.22 27.85 8.25
CA SER A 44 31.39 28.57 8.76
C SER A 44 31.39 28.71 10.29
N HIS A 45 30.25 28.99 10.90
CA HIS A 45 30.14 29.17 12.36
C HIS A 45 30.29 27.87 13.16
N THR A 46 29.95 26.71 12.59
CA THR A 46 30.19 25.41 13.23
C THR A 46 31.63 24.94 13.02
N ALA A 47 32.23 25.16 11.84
CA ALA A 47 33.63 24.87 11.58
C ALA A 47 34.59 25.73 12.43
N SER A 48 34.30 27.02 12.61
CA SER A 48 35.09 27.94 13.45
C SER A 48 35.25 27.42 14.89
N SER A 49 34.17 26.93 15.50
CA SER A 49 34.17 26.37 16.86
C SER A 49 34.95 25.06 17.01
N LEU A 50 35.23 24.36 15.90
CA LEU A 50 36.06 23.15 15.88
C LEU A 50 37.55 23.46 15.62
N ALA A 51 37.86 24.49 14.82
CA ALA A 51 39.23 24.88 14.53
C ALA A 51 39.99 25.40 15.77
N THR A 52 39.34 26.21 16.62
CA THR A 52 39.96 26.74 17.85
C THR A 52 40.25 25.66 18.90
N LEU A 53 39.70 24.45 18.75
CA LEU A 53 40.01 23.29 19.61
C LEU A 53 41.33 22.57 19.20
N ALA A 54 41.94 22.92 18.07
CA ALA A 54 43.09 22.20 17.51
C ALA A 54 44.45 22.91 17.69
N SER A 55 44.49 24.18 18.09
CA SER A 55 45.72 25.01 18.13
C SER A 55 46.14 25.45 19.54
N GLY A 56 45.85 24.66 20.57
CA GLY A 56 46.32 24.93 21.94
C GLY A 56 47.80 24.57 22.10
N THR A 57 48.68 25.57 22.17
CA THR A 57 50.12 25.37 22.39
C THR A 57 50.41 24.79 23.78
N VAL A 58 51.45 23.96 23.86
CA VAL A 58 51.79 23.21 25.08
C VAL A 58 52.45 24.12 26.12
N THR A 59 51.75 24.32 27.23
CA THR A 59 52.36 24.67 28.53
C THR A 59 52.11 23.51 29.52
N ALA A 60 53.05 23.26 30.42
CA ALA A 60 53.08 22.04 31.23
C ALA A 60 52.01 21.99 32.36
N GLU A 61 51.90 20.82 32.98
CA GLU A 61 51.13 20.53 34.21
C GLU A 61 49.59 20.57 34.12
N ALA A 62 49.02 19.84 33.16
CA ALA A 62 47.65 19.31 33.27
C ALA A 62 47.68 17.77 33.35
N LYS A 63 47.13 17.18 34.44
CA LYS A 63 47.00 15.71 34.56
C LYS A 63 46.04 15.16 33.49
N PRO A 64 46.36 14.02 32.83
CA PRO A 64 45.51 13.46 31.79
C PRO A 64 44.16 13.01 32.38
N ASP A 65 43.03 13.49 31.81
CA ASP A 65 41.69 13.13 32.29
C ASP A 65 41.33 11.71 31.85
N GLY A 66 41.59 10.76 32.76
CA GLY A 66 41.66 9.33 32.48
C GLY A 66 40.35 8.65 32.09
N ARG A 67 39.94 8.77 30.83
CA ARG A 67 38.99 7.84 30.20
C ARG A 67 39.64 6.46 30.09
N THR A 68 39.02 5.46 30.71
CA THR A 68 39.50 4.07 30.58
C THR A 68 39.13 3.49 29.20
N ARG A 69 39.92 2.53 28.68
CA ARG A 69 39.58 1.79 27.44
C ARG A 69 38.16 1.21 27.50
N LEU A 70 37.75 0.71 28.67
CA LEU A 70 36.42 0.18 28.95
C LEU A 70 35.29 1.21 28.75
N SER A 71 35.53 2.47 29.14
CA SER A 71 34.56 3.57 28.97
C SER A 71 34.45 4.03 27.50
N MET A 72 35.53 3.93 26.71
CA MET A 72 35.49 4.16 25.27
C MET A 72 34.76 3.03 24.52
N LEU A 73 34.95 1.78 24.96
CA LEU A 73 34.21 0.62 24.43
C LEU A 73 32.71 0.72 24.74
N GLN A 74 32.32 1.14 25.95
CA GLN A 74 30.91 1.37 26.29
C GLN A 74 30.28 2.50 25.44
N LEU A 75 31.02 3.59 25.18
CA LEU A 75 30.57 4.64 24.26
C LEU A 75 30.31 4.09 22.85
N PHE A 76 31.23 3.29 22.32
CA PHE A 76 31.09 2.70 20.98
C PHE A 76 29.88 1.76 20.89
N VAL A 77 29.72 0.84 21.84
CA VAL A 77 28.55 -0.07 21.90
C VAL A 77 27.25 0.71 22.11
N SER A 78 27.25 1.78 22.93
CA SER A 78 26.08 2.66 23.11
C SER A 78 25.65 3.34 21.81
N VAL A 79 26.60 3.87 21.03
CA VAL A 79 26.32 4.50 19.73
C VAL A 79 25.80 3.47 18.73
N LEU A 80 26.43 2.29 18.62
CA LEU A 80 25.95 1.23 17.72
C LEU A 80 24.55 0.73 18.09
N PHE A 81 24.28 0.48 19.38
CA PHE A 81 22.95 0.09 19.86
C PHE A 81 21.89 1.12 19.49
N ARG A 82 22.15 2.40 19.76
CA ARG A 82 21.22 3.50 19.45
C ARG A 82 20.98 3.65 17.96
N LEU A 83 22.03 3.48 17.15
CA LEU A 83 21.92 3.52 15.69
C LEU A 83 21.08 2.35 15.16
N ALA A 84 21.32 1.12 15.64
CA ALA A 84 20.55 -0.06 15.25
C ALA A 84 19.06 0.06 15.63
N VAL A 85 18.75 0.51 16.86
CA VAL A 85 17.38 0.77 17.31
C VAL A 85 16.73 1.90 16.51
N PHE A 86 17.47 2.98 16.20
CA PHE A 86 16.94 4.08 15.39
C PHE A 86 16.61 3.63 13.95
N ILE A 87 17.52 2.90 13.29
CA ILE A 87 17.29 2.35 11.94
C ILE A 87 16.05 1.45 11.96
N PHE A 88 15.95 0.53 12.92
CA PHE A 88 14.81 -0.38 13.04
C PHE A 88 13.46 0.33 13.22
N LEU A 89 13.39 1.30 14.14
CA LEU A 89 12.13 1.98 14.48
C LEU A 89 11.72 3.07 13.49
N ARG A 90 12.66 3.66 12.74
CA ARG A 90 12.40 4.87 11.94
C ARG A 90 12.72 4.77 10.46
N TRP A 91 13.48 3.76 10.03
CA TRP A 91 13.93 3.65 8.64
C TRP A 91 13.61 2.28 8.05
N ILE A 92 14.18 1.17 8.50
CA ILE A 92 13.86 -0.16 7.96
C ILE A 92 13.69 -1.15 9.12
N PRO A 93 12.50 -1.75 9.33
CA PRO A 93 12.25 -2.71 10.40
C PRO A 93 12.82 -4.11 10.04
N THR A 94 14.11 -4.16 9.68
CA THR A 94 14.79 -5.35 9.16
C THR A 94 14.96 -6.46 10.19
N GLY A 95 14.82 -7.72 9.74
CA GLY A 95 15.13 -8.91 10.54
C GLY A 95 16.57 -8.98 11.04
N LEU A 96 17.52 -8.26 10.41
CA LEU A 96 18.91 -8.13 10.90
C LEU A 96 18.99 -7.48 12.29
N ALA A 97 18.00 -6.69 12.69
CA ALA A 97 17.92 -6.12 14.04
C ALA A 97 17.63 -7.19 15.11
N SER A 98 16.98 -8.30 14.76
CA SER A 98 16.60 -9.40 15.66
C SER A 98 17.78 -9.97 16.47
N PRO A 99 18.91 -10.39 15.86
CA PRO A 99 20.12 -10.73 16.62
C PRO A 99 20.89 -9.48 17.09
N THR A 100 20.97 -8.44 16.25
CA THR A 100 21.91 -7.32 16.46
C THR A 100 21.57 -6.47 17.69
N VAL A 101 20.30 -6.11 17.88
CA VAL A 101 19.88 -5.22 18.96
C VAL A 101 20.01 -5.88 20.35
N PRO A 102 19.56 -7.14 20.57
CA PRO A 102 19.83 -7.86 21.83
C PRO A 102 21.32 -8.08 22.12
N ILE A 103 22.14 -8.39 21.12
CA ILE A 103 23.60 -8.57 21.31
C ILE A 103 24.25 -7.25 21.76
N LEU A 104 23.94 -6.13 21.10
CA LEU A 104 24.46 -4.81 21.47
C LEU A 104 23.94 -4.34 22.84
N TYR A 105 22.69 -4.66 23.19
CA TYR A 105 22.13 -4.38 24.52
C TYR A 105 22.82 -5.20 25.61
N GLY A 106 22.97 -6.52 25.43
CA GLY A 106 23.67 -7.40 26.35
C GLY A 106 25.13 -6.99 26.57
N ALA A 107 25.83 -6.63 25.49
CA ALA A 107 27.18 -6.07 25.57
C ALA A 107 27.21 -4.75 26.36
N TYR A 108 26.24 -3.85 26.16
CA TYR A 108 26.14 -2.61 26.92
C TYR A 108 25.90 -2.87 28.42
N VAL A 109 25.02 -3.80 28.77
CA VAL A 109 24.75 -4.22 30.16
C VAL A 109 25.99 -4.83 30.81
N LEU A 110 26.73 -5.69 30.10
CA LEU A 110 27.99 -6.26 30.58
C LEU A 110 29.06 -5.17 30.83
N LEU A 111 29.21 -4.23 29.91
CA LEU A 111 30.15 -3.09 30.06
C LEU A 111 29.73 -2.11 31.16
N TRP A 112 28.43 -2.03 31.47
CA TRP A 112 27.90 -1.31 32.63
C TRP A 112 28.23 -2.04 33.93
N LEU A 113 27.97 -3.35 34.02
CA LEU A 113 28.29 -4.20 35.18
C LEU A 113 29.79 -4.19 35.50
N LEU A 114 30.65 -4.32 34.49
CA LEU A 114 32.11 -4.25 34.66
C LEU A 114 32.59 -2.89 35.20
N GLN A 115 31.91 -1.79 34.85
CA GLN A 115 32.22 -0.46 35.38
C GLN A 115 31.63 -0.20 36.77
N ALA A 116 30.47 -0.79 37.09
CA ALA A 116 29.93 -0.82 38.45
C ALA A 116 30.88 -1.61 39.38
N TRP A 117 31.25 -2.83 39.00
CA TRP A 117 32.21 -3.67 39.72
C TRP A 117 33.57 -2.98 39.88
N ARG A 118 34.17 -2.43 38.80
CA ARG A 118 35.42 -1.65 38.88
C ARG A 118 35.31 -0.43 39.79
N SER A 119 34.12 0.10 40.03
CA SER A 119 33.91 1.23 40.95
C SER A 119 33.71 0.78 42.39
N TRP A 120 33.00 -0.32 42.61
CA TRP A 120 32.87 -0.99 43.90
C TRP A 120 34.22 -1.53 44.41
N SER A 121 34.99 -2.23 43.58
CA SER A 121 36.31 -2.78 43.93
C SER A 121 37.35 -1.70 44.27
N ARG A 122 37.18 -0.47 43.77
CA ARG A 122 38.01 0.70 44.16
C ARG A 122 37.54 1.38 45.45
N TYR A 123 36.31 1.12 45.89
CA TYR A 123 35.77 1.59 47.16
C TYR A 123 36.17 0.63 48.29
N SER A 124 36.01 -0.69 48.08
CA SER A 124 36.36 -1.73 49.06
C SER A 124 37.87 -1.90 49.31
N THR A 125 38.73 -1.47 48.38
CA THR A 125 40.20 -1.52 48.54
C THR A 125 40.83 -0.22 49.06
N SER A 126 40.04 0.77 49.47
CA SER A 126 40.56 2.04 49.99
C SER A 126 41.02 1.89 51.45
N PRO A 127 42.33 1.97 51.80
CA PRO A 127 42.81 1.56 53.12
C PRO A 127 42.47 2.50 54.29
N ASN A 128 41.81 3.63 54.02
CA ASN A 128 41.47 4.63 55.03
C ASN A 128 39.95 4.81 55.13
N GLY A 129 39.37 4.30 56.23
CA GLY A 129 37.94 4.37 56.55
C GLY A 129 37.43 5.78 56.91
N ARG A 130 37.58 6.76 56.02
CA ARG A 130 36.98 8.10 56.18
C ARG A 130 35.52 8.07 55.77
N SER A 131 34.64 7.93 56.76
CA SER A 131 33.20 8.18 56.61
C SER A 131 32.95 9.58 56.02
N MET A 132 32.32 9.65 54.84
CA MET A 132 31.99 10.91 54.17
C MET A 132 30.63 11.49 54.60
N ASN A 133 30.46 11.65 55.92
CA ASN A 133 29.45 12.55 56.50
C ASN A 133 29.88 14.02 56.28
N GLY A 134 29.95 14.44 55.00
CA GLY A 134 30.56 15.72 54.62
C GLY A 134 30.37 16.18 53.18
N VAL A 135 29.59 15.48 52.34
CA VAL A 135 29.27 15.96 50.98
C VAL A 135 28.11 16.95 51.06
N LYS A 136 28.42 18.25 51.17
CA LYS A 136 27.44 19.33 50.99
C LYS A 136 26.71 19.19 49.65
N HIS A 137 25.42 19.53 49.61
CA HIS A 137 24.62 19.49 48.38
C HIS A 137 25.17 20.46 47.33
N ALA A 138 26.00 19.97 46.42
CA ALA A 138 26.47 20.73 45.27
C ALA A 138 25.30 21.01 44.33
N SER A 139 25.07 22.28 44.00
CA SER A 139 24.00 22.70 43.09
C SER A 139 24.22 22.07 41.70
N PHE A 140 23.24 21.27 41.26
CA PHE A 140 23.40 20.47 40.04
C PHE A 140 23.32 21.36 38.78
N SER A 141 24.44 21.49 38.07
CA SER A 141 24.43 22.05 36.72
C SER A 141 23.74 21.07 35.77
N ALA A 142 22.71 21.52 35.04
CA ALA A 142 22.00 20.72 34.04
C ALA A 142 22.95 20.06 33.01
N ARG A 143 24.05 20.75 32.64
CA ARG A 143 25.09 20.22 31.73
C ARG A 143 25.78 18.94 32.24
N GLN A 144 25.73 18.68 33.55
CA GLN A 144 26.29 17.45 34.15
C GLN A 144 25.27 16.29 34.23
N LEU A 145 23.96 16.60 34.24
CA LEU A 145 22.89 15.60 34.16
C LEU A 145 22.79 14.97 32.75
N TRP A 146 22.91 15.79 31.70
CA TRP A 146 22.79 15.32 30.32
C TRP A 146 23.94 14.43 29.85
N ARG A 147 25.16 14.56 30.40
CA ARG A 147 26.35 13.85 29.87
C ARG A 147 26.20 12.31 29.83
N PRO A 148 25.77 11.61 30.89
CA PRO A 148 25.56 10.16 30.85
C PRO A 148 24.38 9.73 29.96
N LEU A 149 23.33 10.55 29.84
CA LEU A 149 22.21 10.29 28.93
C LEU A 149 22.64 10.41 27.46
N VAL A 150 23.33 11.49 27.10
CA VAL A 150 23.77 11.77 25.73
C VAL A 150 24.88 10.81 25.27
N LEU A 151 25.87 10.53 26.13
CA LEU A 151 27.03 9.69 25.76
C LEU A 151 26.86 8.21 26.11
N GLY A 152 25.90 7.84 26.96
CA GLY A 152 25.71 6.46 27.44
C GLY A 152 26.82 5.92 28.36
N ILE A 153 27.78 6.74 28.78
CA ILE A 153 28.94 6.31 29.57
C ILE A 153 28.62 6.30 31.08
N SER A 154 28.86 5.17 31.74
CA SER A 154 28.84 5.04 33.20
C SER A 154 29.98 5.84 33.83
N SER A 155 29.68 6.71 34.82
CA SER A 155 30.68 7.62 35.38
C SER A 155 31.45 7.00 36.56
N PRO A 156 32.78 6.80 36.47
CA PRO A 156 33.60 6.18 37.52
C PRO A 156 33.87 7.07 38.75
N ARG A 157 33.24 8.25 38.82
CA ARG A 157 33.24 9.22 39.95
C ARG A 157 31.85 9.35 40.62
N ASP A 158 30.83 8.58 40.19
CA ASP A 158 29.44 8.74 40.64
C ASP A 158 29.17 7.98 41.96
N GLY A 159 29.48 8.60 43.11
CA GLY A 159 29.49 7.96 44.43
C GLY A 159 28.16 7.41 44.99
N ARG A 160 27.08 7.41 44.21
CA ARG A 160 25.82 6.69 44.50
C ARG A 160 25.24 5.94 43.28
N GLY A 161 25.99 5.82 42.18
CA GLY A 161 25.62 5.06 40.96
C GLY A 161 24.42 5.58 40.14
N ALA A 162 23.60 6.48 40.70
CA ALA A 162 22.31 6.90 40.15
C ALA A 162 22.37 7.42 38.71
N ARG A 163 23.44 8.12 38.30
CA ARG A 163 23.56 8.61 36.91
C ARG A 163 23.89 7.50 35.93
N SER A 164 24.65 6.51 36.37
CA SER A 164 24.92 5.29 35.58
C SER A 164 23.66 4.41 35.51
N ALA A 165 22.87 4.33 36.59
CA ALA A 165 21.58 3.64 36.58
C ALA A 165 20.57 4.31 35.64
N LEU A 166 20.49 5.64 35.62
CA LEU A 166 19.67 6.40 34.67
C LEU A 166 20.11 6.17 33.20
N ALA A 167 21.42 6.10 32.94
CA ALA A 167 21.93 5.76 31.63
C ALA A 167 21.54 4.32 31.22
N LEU A 168 21.60 3.35 32.13
CA LEU A 168 21.11 1.98 31.88
C LEU A 168 19.61 1.99 31.57
N ALA A 169 18.78 2.60 32.43
CA ALA A 169 17.33 2.66 32.25
C ALA A 169 16.91 3.26 30.89
N ALA A 170 17.65 4.27 30.39
CA ALA A 170 17.40 4.83 29.07
C ALA A 170 17.71 3.85 27.92
N HIS A 171 18.74 2.99 28.05
CA HIS A 171 19.01 1.93 27.07
C HIS A 171 18.02 0.77 27.20
N THR A 172 17.62 0.42 28.42
CA THR A 172 16.56 -0.57 28.66
C THR A 172 15.23 -0.11 28.06
N LEU A 173 14.86 1.17 28.18
CA LEU A 173 13.65 1.71 27.56
C LEU A 173 13.73 1.66 26.01
N LEU A 174 14.87 2.01 25.42
CA LEU A 174 15.09 1.86 23.97
C LEU A 174 15.06 0.39 23.52
N PHE A 175 15.53 -0.55 24.35
CA PHE A 175 15.43 -1.98 24.08
C PHE A 175 13.97 -2.46 24.17
N LEU A 176 13.20 -1.98 25.14
CA LEU A 176 11.76 -2.27 25.24
C LEU A 176 10.97 -1.67 24.07
N PHE A 177 11.35 -0.50 23.56
CA PHE A 177 10.77 0.05 22.32
C PHE A 177 11.05 -0.84 21.10
N PHE A 178 12.26 -1.37 20.97
CA PHE A 178 12.59 -2.36 19.95
C PHE A 178 11.76 -3.64 20.09
N VAL A 179 11.66 -4.21 21.30
CA VAL A 179 10.86 -5.42 21.56
C VAL A 179 9.38 -5.19 21.26
N ASP A 180 8.81 -4.07 21.72
CA ASP A 180 7.43 -3.67 21.46
C ASP A 180 7.13 -3.59 19.95
N ALA A 181 7.98 -2.91 19.18
CA ALA A 181 7.82 -2.79 17.73
C ALA A 181 8.05 -4.13 17.00
N PHE A 182 9.04 -4.93 17.42
CA PHE A 182 9.37 -6.21 16.80
C PHE A 182 8.28 -7.27 17.00
N TYR A 183 7.63 -7.30 18.17
CA TYR A 183 6.53 -8.20 18.46
C TYR A 183 5.14 -7.59 18.12
N SER A 184 5.03 -6.29 17.82
CA SER A 184 3.75 -5.58 17.60
C SER A 184 2.74 -6.33 16.71
N PRO A 185 3.11 -6.91 15.54
CA PRO A 185 2.16 -7.64 14.67
C PRO A 185 1.62 -8.96 15.28
N TYR A 186 2.06 -9.32 16.48
CA TYR A 186 1.64 -10.52 17.21
C TYR A 186 1.12 -10.19 18.62
N LEU A 187 1.09 -8.90 19.00
CA LEU A 187 0.61 -8.40 20.30
C LEU A 187 -0.75 -7.68 20.21
N PHE A 188 -1.27 -7.43 19.00
CA PHE A 188 -2.61 -6.88 18.82
C PHE A 188 -3.68 -7.95 19.11
N PRO A 189 -4.71 -7.70 19.95
CA PRO A 189 -5.79 -8.67 20.23
C PRO A 189 -6.58 -9.12 19.00
N SER A 190 -6.55 -8.32 17.92
CA SER A 190 -7.15 -8.60 16.62
C SER A 190 -6.82 -9.96 16.01
N HIS A 191 -5.73 -10.60 16.42
CA HIS A 191 -5.37 -11.92 15.91
C HIS A 191 -6.22 -13.08 16.45
N LEU A 192 -6.93 -12.85 17.57
CA LEU A 192 -7.86 -13.82 18.16
C LEU A 192 -9.03 -14.06 17.19
N GLU A 193 -9.29 -15.34 16.89
CA GLU A 193 -10.18 -15.75 15.80
C GLU A 193 -11.59 -15.16 15.91
N HIS A 194 -12.09 -14.98 17.14
CA HIS A 194 -13.42 -14.46 17.47
C HIS A 194 -13.54 -12.92 17.49
N HIS A 195 -12.43 -12.16 17.42
CA HIS A 195 -12.46 -10.70 17.56
C HIS A 195 -12.94 -10.00 16.28
N LEU A 196 -12.24 -10.22 15.16
CA LEU A 196 -12.48 -9.48 13.92
C LEU A 196 -13.81 -9.86 13.24
N HIS A 197 -14.72 -8.89 13.17
CA HIS A 197 -15.89 -8.90 12.30
C HIS A 197 -15.77 -7.78 11.24
N PHE A 198 -15.88 -8.12 9.96
CA PHE A 198 -15.94 -7.13 8.87
C PHE A 198 -17.06 -7.43 7.87
N ALA A 199 -17.58 -6.37 7.24
CA ALA A 199 -18.54 -6.45 6.15
C ALA A 199 -18.25 -5.31 5.16
N ARG A 200 -17.87 -5.64 3.93
CA ARG A 200 -17.44 -4.66 2.91
C ARG A 200 -17.92 -5.03 1.51
N THR A 201 -17.80 -4.07 0.60
CA THR A 201 -18.00 -4.30 -0.84
C THR A 201 -16.63 -4.57 -1.49
N GLY A 202 -16.61 -5.57 -2.37
CA GLY A 202 -15.51 -5.90 -3.28
C GLY A 202 -15.69 -5.19 -4.61
N ALA A 203 -15.48 -5.90 -5.71
CA ALA A 203 -15.81 -5.44 -7.05
C ALA A 203 -17.27 -4.97 -7.17
N ILE A 204 -17.46 -3.95 -7.99
CA ILE A 204 -18.76 -3.38 -8.36
C ILE A 204 -18.80 -3.30 -9.89
N ASP A 205 -19.97 -3.51 -10.45
CA ASP A 205 -20.30 -3.23 -11.84
C ASP A 205 -21.61 -2.41 -11.89
N SER A 206 -22.05 -2.06 -13.09
CA SER A 206 -23.37 -1.55 -13.42
C SER A 206 -24.53 -2.43 -12.98
N THR A 207 -24.39 -3.77 -12.98
CA THR A 207 -25.51 -4.69 -12.67
C THR A 207 -25.22 -5.71 -11.57
N SER A 208 -24.03 -5.68 -10.98
CA SER A 208 -23.61 -6.60 -9.92
C SER A 208 -22.72 -5.92 -8.87
N ALA A 209 -22.64 -6.52 -7.68
CA ALA A 209 -21.70 -6.12 -6.64
C ALA A 209 -21.30 -7.31 -5.77
N THR A 210 -20.01 -7.48 -5.55
CA THR A 210 -19.44 -8.49 -4.66
C THR A 210 -19.49 -7.98 -3.23
N LEU A 211 -20.07 -8.77 -2.31
CA LEU A 211 -20.13 -8.47 -0.88
C LEU A 211 -19.31 -9.50 -0.10
N HIS A 212 -18.45 -9.00 0.78
CA HIS A 212 -17.38 -9.77 1.41
C HIS A 212 -17.42 -9.60 2.93
N PHE A 213 -17.41 -10.71 3.66
CA PHE A 213 -17.76 -10.75 5.08
C PHE A 213 -16.83 -11.67 5.87
N ARG A 214 -16.46 -11.28 7.09
CA ARG A 214 -15.93 -12.18 8.12
C ARG A 214 -16.83 -12.14 9.34
N TYR A 215 -17.29 -13.30 9.80
CA TYR A 215 -18.22 -13.44 10.92
C TYR A 215 -17.92 -14.71 11.74
N PRO A 216 -17.00 -14.65 12.72
CA PRO A 216 -16.60 -15.81 13.53
C PRO A 216 -17.63 -16.24 14.59
N PHE A 217 -17.37 -17.40 15.19
CA PHE A 217 -18.06 -17.89 16.38
C PHE A 217 -17.32 -17.42 17.66
N PRO A 218 -18.01 -17.15 18.81
CA PRO A 218 -19.45 -17.19 19.03
C PRO A 218 -20.19 -16.08 18.28
N PHE A 219 -21.36 -16.43 17.74
CA PHE A 219 -22.08 -15.65 16.73
C PHE A 219 -22.69 -14.29 17.18
N GLY A 220 -22.27 -13.74 18.32
CA GLY A 220 -22.54 -12.34 18.67
C GLY A 220 -22.80 -12.06 20.15
N HIS A 221 -21.85 -12.39 21.04
CA HIS A 221 -21.60 -11.65 22.29
C HIS A 221 -20.17 -11.93 22.78
N GLN A 222 -19.40 -10.87 23.05
CA GLN A 222 -18.16 -10.91 23.81
C GLN A 222 -18.50 -10.50 25.25
N ASP A 223 -18.09 -11.30 26.24
CA ASP A 223 -18.05 -10.85 27.63
C ASP A 223 -16.62 -10.34 27.90
N PRO A 224 -16.42 -9.06 28.26
CA PRO A 224 -15.07 -8.55 28.56
C PRO A 224 -14.34 -9.33 29.68
N LEU A 225 -15.06 -10.13 30.48
CA LEU A 225 -14.49 -11.01 31.50
C LEU A 225 -14.04 -12.38 30.95
N SER A 226 -14.58 -12.87 29.82
CA SER A 226 -14.03 -14.06 29.16
C SER A 226 -12.67 -13.77 28.52
N ASP A 227 -12.55 -12.60 27.88
CA ASP A 227 -11.35 -12.19 27.15
C ASP A 227 -10.14 -12.03 28.09
N ILE A 228 -10.36 -11.53 29.31
CA ILE A 228 -9.31 -11.46 30.35
C ILE A 228 -8.79 -12.86 30.70
N LYS A 229 -9.66 -13.88 30.69
CA LYS A 229 -9.31 -15.24 31.08
C LYS A 229 -8.52 -15.97 29.99
N THR A 230 -9.03 -15.97 28.75
CA THR A 230 -8.30 -16.52 27.59
C THR A 230 -6.97 -15.79 27.35
N THR A 231 -6.95 -14.46 27.45
CA THR A 231 -5.69 -13.69 27.31
C THR A 231 -4.68 -14.05 28.40
N LEU A 232 -5.11 -14.35 29.63
CA LEU A 232 -4.19 -14.78 30.70
C LEU A 232 -3.60 -16.18 30.44
N ASP A 233 -4.42 -17.11 29.96
CA ASP A 233 -3.96 -18.47 29.63
C ASP A 233 -3.01 -18.46 28.40
N ASP A 234 -3.35 -17.71 27.34
CA ASP A 234 -2.55 -17.63 26.10
C ASP A 234 -1.25 -16.81 26.25
N THR A 235 -1.22 -15.76 27.08
CA THR A 235 -0.04 -14.88 27.20
C THR A 235 1.03 -15.37 28.18
N VAL A 236 0.77 -16.41 28.97
CA VAL A 236 1.75 -16.97 29.94
C VAL A 236 1.92 -18.50 29.80
N PRO A 237 2.58 -19.00 28.73
CA PRO A 237 2.64 -20.44 28.41
C PRO A 237 3.33 -21.34 29.44
N TRP A 238 3.89 -20.79 30.53
CA TRP A 238 4.50 -21.57 31.61
C TRP A 238 3.54 -21.85 32.79
N LEU A 239 2.35 -21.25 32.81
CA LEU A 239 1.39 -21.42 33.92
C LEU A 239 0.54 -22.71 33.85
N GLY A 240 0.88 -23.66 32.97
CA GLY A 240 0.35 -25.02 33.02
C GLY A 240 -1.14 -25.17 32.74
N GLY A 241 -1.76 -24.17 32.09
CA GLY A 241 -3.13 -24.27 31.60
C GLY A 241 -3.25 -25.43 30.60
N THR A 242 -4.15 -26.37 30.88
CA THR A 242 -4.50 -27.43 29.92
C THR A 242 -5.08 -26.78 28.67
N GLN A 243 -4.49 -27.03 27.51
CA GLN A 243 -5.05 -26.67 26.21
C GLN A 243 -6.48 -27.23 26.15
N GLY A 244 -7.46 -26.33 26.19
CA GLY A 244 -8.87 -26.72 26.22
C GLY A 244 -9.27 -27.23 24.85
N ASP A 245 -9.55 -28.53 24.74
CA ASP A 245 -10.10 -29.14 23.54
C ASP A 245 -11.52 -28.58 23.29
N HIS A 246 -11.57 -27.46 22.57
CA HIS A 246 -12.80 -26.88 22.05
C HIS A 246 -13.29 -27.73 20.88
N GLU A 247 -13.84 -28.90 21.22
CA GLU A 247 -14.75 -29.68 20.37
C GLU A 247 -15.69 -28.72 19.62
N PRO A 248 -15.71 -28.74 18.27
CA PRO A 248 -16.51 -27.80 17.50
C PRO A 248 -17.99 -28.09 17.72
N ILE A 249 -18.64 -27.27 18.55
CA ILE A 249 -20.08 -27.36 18.82
C ILE A 249 -20.82 -27.24 17.49
N ASP A 250 -21.36 -28.36 16.99
CA ASP A 250 -22.16 -28.41 15.77
C ASP A 250 -23.46 -27.60 15.99
N THR A 251 -23.47 -26.36 15.52
CA THR A 251 -24.53 -25.40 15.81
C THR A 251 -25.80 -25.74 15.05
N LEU A 252 -26.65 -26.55 15.68
CA LEU A 252 -28.04 -26.83 15.28
C LEU A 252 -28.19 -27.46 13.88
N GLY A 253 -27.14 -28.06 13.32
CA GLY A 253 -27.14 -28.59 11.95
C GLY A 253 -27.34 -27.54 10.85
N LEU A 254 -27.16 -26.25 11.17
CA LEU A 254 -27.36 -25.14 10.23
C LEU A 254 -26.06 -24.82 9.48
N THR A 255 -25.83 -25.54 8.36
CA THR A 255 -24.65 -25.39 7.49
C THR A 255 -24.44 -23.98 6.92
N THR A 256 -25.47 -23.14 6.89
CA THR A 256 -25.42 -21.75 6.40
C THR A 256 -26.27 -20.85 7.32
N PRO A 257 -25.73 -20.38 8.47
CA PRO A 257 -26.53 -19.73 9.51
C PRO A 257 -26.96 -18.29 9.14
N LEU A 258 -26.27 -17.64 8.20
CA LEU A 258 -26.47 -16.24 7.83
C LEU A 258 -26.91 -16.08 6.37
N ARG A 259 -27.72 -15.05 6.11
CA ARG A 259 -28.16 -14.64 4.77
C ARG A 259 -27.97 -13.13 4.59
N VAL A 260 -27.52 -12.72 3.40
CA VAL A 260 -27.51 -11.30 3.00
C VAL A 260 -28.93 -10.85 2.67
N VAL A 261 -29.33 -9.68 3.18
CA VAL A 261 -30.48 -8.92 2.69
C VAL A 261 -30.02 -7.57 2.16
N TYR A 262 -30.64 -7.11 1.09
CA TYR A 262 -30.26 -5.86 0.42
C TYR A 262 -31.50 -5.12 -0.10
N ARG A 263 -31.38 -3.81 -0.34
CA ARG A 263 -32.41 -2.99 -1.00
C ARG A 263 -31.82 -1.72 -1.57
N GLU A 264 -32.58 -1.06 -2.43
CA GLU A 264 -32.30 0.31 -2.87
C GLU A 264 -32.48 1.32 -1.71
N SER A 265 -31.62 2.33 -1.66
CA SER A 265 -31.53 3.31 -0.56
C SER A 265 -31.74 4.73 -1.09
N VAL A 266 -32.85 5.37 -0.68
CA VAL A 266 -33.17 6.76 -1.02
C VAL A 266 -32.35 7.73 -0.16
N SER A 267 -31.78 8.77 -0.78
CA SER A 267 -30.92 9.73 -0.08
C SER A 267 -31.73 10.66 0.84
N LEU A 268 -31.22 10.92 2.04
CA LEU A 268 -31.88 11.79 3.02
C LEU A 268 -32.24 13.20 2.51
N PRO A 269 -31.43 13.88 1.66
CA PRO A 269 -31.82 15.17 1.09
C PRO A 269 -33.08 15.09 0.22
N SER A 270 -33.20 14.07 -0.65
CA SER A 270 -34.36 13.89 -1.51
C SER A 270 -35.64 13.58 -0.72
N LEU A 271 -35.52 12.91 0.43
CA LEU A 271 -36.62 12.69 1.38
C LEU A 271 -37.14 13.99 2.02
N VAL A 272 -36.28 14.99 2.24
CA VAL A 272 -36.69 16.31 2.78
C VAL A 272 -37.38 17.17 1.71
N GLU A 273 -36.99 17.03 0.45
CA GLU A 273 -37.62 17.76 -0.65
C GLU A 273 -38.98 17.15 -1.02
N TYR A 274 -39.04 15.82 -1.18
CA TYR A 274 -40.25 15.05 -1.47
C TYR A 274 -41.35 15.18 -0.39
N THR A 275 -40.98 15.53 0.85
CA THR A 275 -41.94 15.68 1.97
C THR A 275 -42.48 17.10 2.16
N LYS A 276 -42.11 18.08 1.31
CA LYS A 276 -42.72 19.42 1.33
C LYS A 276 -44.13 19.47 0.73
N ASP A 277 -44.38 18.66 -0.31
CA ASP A 277 -45.57 18.85 -1.17
C ASP A 277 -46.83 18.08 -0.72
N TYR A 278 -46.72 17.20 0.29
CA TYR A 278 -47.82 16.30 0.69
C TYR A 278 -48.27 16.49 2.14
N THR A 279 -49.54 16.84 2.30
CA THR A 279 -50.16 17.16 3.60
C THR A 279 -50.60 15.92 4.39
N GLY A 280 -50.26 15.92 5.68
CA GLY A 280 -50.99 15.20 6.75
C GLY A 280 -50.92 13.67 6.78
N ALA A 281 -51.45 12.98 5.76
CA ALA A 281 -51.94 11.60 5.89
C ALA A 281 -51.00 10.51 5.33
N MET A 282 -50.27 10.74 4.23
CA MET A 282 -49.38 9.74 3.61
C MET A 282 -48.00 9.62 4.29
N ARG A 283 -47.91 9.94 5.59
CA ARG A 283 -46.64 10.10 6.32
C ARG A 283 -45.91 8.80 6.70
N ARG A 284 -46.19 7.67 6.04
CA ARG A 284 -45.56 6.36 6.31
C ARG A 284 -45.23 5.64 4.99
N ASN A 285 -43.98 5.18 4.89
CA ASN A 285 -43.40 4.30 3.86
C ASN A 285 -43.21 4.84 2.43
N ALA A 286 -43.47 6.11 2.14
CA ALA A 286 -43.13 6.72 0.85
C ALA A 286 -41.60 6.88 0.68
N GLY A 287 -40.95 5.89 0.04
CA GLY A 287 -39.54 5.94 -0.39
C GLY A 287 -38.68 4.75 0.07
N ILE A 288 -38.97 4.13 1.22
CA ILE A 288 -38.17 3.02 1.75
C ILE A 288 -38.63 1.69 1.13
N LYS A 289 -37.84 1.11 0.23
CA LYS A 289 -38.14 -0.20 -0.37
C LYS A 289 -38.02 -1.35 0.66
N ALA A 290 -38.70 -2.46 0.40
CA ALA A 290 -38.60 -3.66 1.22
C ALA A 290 -37.22 -4.33 1.06
N TRP A 291 -36.78 -5.05 2.10
CA TRP A 291 -35.56 -5.86 2.05
C TRP A 291 -35.76 -7.06 1.12
N GLN A 292 -34.88 -7.22 0.14
CA GLN A 292 -34.81 -8.35 -0.76
C GLN A 292 -33.87 -9.42 -0.16
N ARG A 293 -34.20 -10.71 -0.40
CA ARG A 293 -33.36 -11.84 0.04
C ARG A 293 -32.23 -12.05 -0.97
N GLY A 294 -30.99 -11.90 -0.52
CA GLY A 294 -29.79 -12.27 -1.25
C GLY A 294 -29.28 -13.67 -0.90
N PRO A 295 -28.04 -14.01 -1.28
CA PRO A 295 -27.39 -15.29 -1.01
C PRO A 295 -27.29 -15.65 0.47
N LEU A 296 -27.16 -16.95 0.74
CA LEU A 296 -26.68 -17.48 2.02
C LEU A 296 -25.16 -17.32 2.11
N LEU A 297 -24.64 -17.25 3.34
CA LEU A 297 -23.20 -17.29 3.59
C LEU A 297 -22.74 -18.68 4.04
N SER A 298 -21.62 -19.13 3.49
CA SER A 298 -20.97 -20.44 3.72
C SER A 298 -19.71 -20.33 4.60
N ILE A 299 -19.79 -19.52 5.67
CA ILE A 299 -18.70 -19.28 6.62
C ILE A 299 -18.31 -20.55 7.41
N SER A 300 -17.00 -20.77 7.62
CA SER A 300 -16.49 -21.89 8.42
C SER A 300 -15.07 -21.63 8.97
N PRO A 301 -14.59 -22.35 10.00
CA PRO A 301 -13.18 -22.28 10.43
C PRO A 301 -12.18 -22.56 9.29
N LYS A 302 -12.56 -23.46 8.37
CA LYS A 302 -11.75 -23.81 7.18
C LYS A 302 -11.49 -22.61 6.26
N THR A 303 -12.37 -21.61 6.26
CA THR A 303 -12.25 -20.33 5.52
C THR A 303 -11.96 -19.11 6.42
N ASP A 304 -11.50 -19.33 7.67
CA ASP A 304 -11.31 -18.27 8.68
C ASP A 304 -12.59 -17.45 8.96
N TRP A 305 -13.75 -18.09 8.81
CA TRP A 305 -15.08 -17.48 8.85
C TRP A 305 -15.31 -16.37 7.83
N VAL A 306 -14.50 -16.33 6.78
CA VAL A 306 -14.66 -15.43 5.64
C VAL A 306 -15.53 -16.11 4.57
N ASP A 307 -16.40 -15.33 3.93
CA ASP A 307 -17.16 -15.71 2.75
C ASP A 307 -17.43 -14.51 1.83
N THR A 308 -17.68 -14.79 0.55
CA THR A 308 -17.85 -13.77 -0.50
C THR A 308 -18.97 -14.12 -1.45
N VAL A 309 -19.97 -13.24 -1.57
CA VAL A 309 -21.17 -13.50 -2.36
C VAL A 309 -21.47 -12.34 -3.32
N MET A 310 -21.84 -12.67 -4.56
CA MET A 310 -22.22 -11.70 -5.58
C MET A 310 -23.72 -11.41 -5.53
N LEU A 311 -24.09 -10.14 -5.46
CA LEU A 311 -25.42 -9.67 -5.85
C LEU A 311 -25.45 -9.39 -7.35
N SER A 312 -26.53 -9.75 -8.02
CA SER A 312 -26.74 -9.59 -9.46
C SER A 312 -28.12 -8.99 -9.77
N SER A 313 -28.36 -8.64 -11.03
CA SER A 313 -29.61 -7.99 -11.47
C SER A 313 -29.90 -6.66 -10.75
N LEU A 314 -28.84 -5.95 -10.36
CA LEU A 314 -28.92 -4.61 -9.80
C LEU A 314 -29.15 -3.56 -10.90
N LEU A 315 -29.70 -2.41 -10.52
CA LEU A 315 -29.84 -1.25 -11.40
C LEU A 315 -28.52 -0.46 -11.45
N PRO A 316 -28.10 0.11 -12.60
CA PRO A 316 -26.94 0.99 -12.70
C PRO A 316 -27.10 2.32 -11.94
N SER A 317 -25.98 2.99 -11.62
CA SER A 317 -25.91 4.29 -10.93
C SER A 317 -26.70 4.37 -9.60
N THR A 318 -27.05 3.24 -8.99
CA THR A 318 -28.07 3.14 -7.95
C THR A 318 -27.46 2.85 -6.59
N ARG A 319 -27.88 3.59 -5.56
CA ARG A 319 -27.45 3.37 -4.18
C ARG A 319 -28.21 2.17 -3.58
N TYR A 320 -27.46 1.17 -3.16
CA TYR A 320 -27.97 0.02 -2.42
C TYR A 320 -27.50 0.07 -0.97
N GLU A 321 -28.28 -0.52 -0.06
CA GLU A 321 -27.85 -0.87 1.29
C GLU A 321 -28.05 -2.37 1.56
N TYR A 322 -27.18 -2.95 2.39
CA TYR A 322 -27.20 -4.37 2.75
C TYR A 322 -26.96 -4.59 4.25
N ARG A 323 -27.45 -5.73 4.75
CA ARG A 323 -27.27 -6.21 6.13
C ARG A 323 -27.34 -7.75 6.16
N LEU A 324 -26.96 -8.36 7.27
CA LEU A 324 -27.11 -9.81 7.51
C LEU A 324 -28.34 -10.12 8.38
N ILE A 325 -29.00 -11.24 8.09
CA ILE A 325 -30.05 -11.86 8.91
C ILE A 325 -29.70 -13.32 9.24
N TRP A 326 -30.22 -13.82 10.35
CA TRP A 326 -30.19 -15.25 10.68
C TRP A 326 -31.11 -16.02 9.75
N ALA A 327 -30.58 -17.02 9.05
CA ALA A 327 -31.32 -17.78 8.03
C ALA A 327 -32.54 -18.53 8.62
N HIS A 328 -32.44 -18.97 9.88
CA HIS A 328 -33.46 -19.80 10.54
C HIS A 328 -34.66 -18.99 11.09
N ASN A 329 -34.48 -17.72 11.48
CA ASN A 329 -35.56 -16.91 12.09
C ASN A 329 -35.82 -15.56 11.40
N ASN A 330 -35.00 -15.17 10.41
CA ASN A 330 -35.08 -13.90 9.65
C ASN A 330 -34.89 -12.59 10.47
N SER A 331 -34.48 -12.67 11.74
CA SER A 331 -34.05 -11.48 12.51
C SER A 331 -32.66 -11.02 12.09
N PHE A 332 -32.37 -9.73 12.26
CA PHE A 332 -31.05 -9.16 11.93
C PHE A 332 -29.95 -9.74 12.81
N ALA A 333 -28.81 -10.04 12.19
CA ALA A 333 -27.60 -10.32 12.93
C ALA A 333 -27.11 -9.05 13.66
N PRO A 334 -26.48 -9.18 14.86
CA PRO A 334 -25.95 -8.03 15.58
C PRO A 334 -24.88 -7.29 14.75
N PHE A 335 -24.05 -8.02 14.00
CA PHE A 335 -23.11 -7.43 13.05
C PHE A 335 -23.58 -7.58 11.58
N PRO A 336 -23.41 -6.56 10.72
CA PRO A 336 -23.08 -5.18 11.08
C PRO A 336 -24.27 -4.49 11.78
N GLU A 337 -23.97 -3.69 12.81
CA GLU A 337 -24.96 -3.02 13.67
C GLU A 337 -25.90 -2.08 12.90
N MET A 338 -25.37 -1.47 11.84
CA MET A 338 -26.06 -0.63 10.87
C MET A 338 -25.90 -1.24 9.48
N SER A 339 -26.84 -0.94 8.58
CA SER A 339 -26.69 -1.32 7.17
C SER A 339 -25.49 -0.62 6.53
N ARG A 340 -24.86 -1.31 5.58
CA ARG A 340 -23.74 -0.81 4.79
C ARG A 340 -24.24 -0.43 3.39
N SER A 341 -23.72 0.63 2.79
CA SER A 341 -24.22 1.11 1.49
C SER A 341 -23.13 1.22 0.44
N PHE A 342 -23.44 0.77 -0.77
CA PHE A 342 -22.62 0.94 -1.97
C PHE A 342 -23.44 1.59 -3.09
N ILE A 343 -22.79 1.96 -4.19
CA ILE A 343 -23.44 2.51 -5.39
C ILE A 343 -22.94 1.69 -6.58
N THR A 344 -23.84 1.10 -7.35
CA THR A 344 -23.50 0.43 -8.63
C THR A 344 -22.94 1.41 -9.63
N TRP A 345 -22.06 0.95 -10.51
CA TRP A 345 -21.45 1.85 -11.49
C TRP A 345 -22.46 2.30 -12.57
N PRO A 346 -22.20 3.38 -13.30
CA PRO A 346 -23.05 3.77 -14.43
C PRO A 346 -23.02 2.73 -15.57
N ASN A 347 -24.08 2.69 -16.37
CA ASN A 347 -24.15 1.76 -17.50
C ASN A 347 -23.19 2.20 -18.62
N GLY A 348 -22.01 1.59 -18.66
CA GLY A 348 -21.01 1.82 -19.72
C GLY A 348 -21.48 1.45 -21.13
N ASN A 349 -22.55 0.66 -21.25
CA ASN A 349 -23.16 0.24 -22.51
C ASN A 349 -24.38 1.09 -22.90
N ASP A 350 -24.65 2.21 -22.21
CA ASP A 350 -25.72 3.14 -22.59
C ASP A 350 -25.31 3.99 -23.82
N PRO A 351 -26.02 3.90 -24.96
CA PRO A 351 -25.64 4.59 -26.20
C PRO A 351 -25.97 6.10 -26.21
N PHE A 352 -26.70 6.60 -25.22
CA PHE A 352 -27.00 8.02 -25.02
C PHE A 352 -25.92 8.69 -24.15
N LEU A 353 -25.44 8.00 -23.11
CA LEU A 353 -24.39 8.50 -22.21
C LEU A 353 -22.98 8.24 -22.73
N SER A 354 -22.68 6.99 -23.14
CA SER A 354 -21.39 6.57 -23.68
C SER A 354 -21.35 6.69 -25.21
N PRO A 355 -20.45 7.51 -25.78
CA PRO A 355 -20.25 7.57 -27.23
C PRO A 355 -19.71 6.24 -27.79
N ALA A 356 -18.93 5.49 -27.02
CA ALA A 356 -18.36 4.20 -27.43
C ALA A 356 -19.44 3.11 -27.59
N ALA A 357 -20.43 3.09 -26.68
CA ALA A 357 -21.55 2.15 -26.74
C ALA A 357 -22.51 2.39 -27.92
N SER A 358 -22.48 3.58 -28.52
CA SER A 358 -23.41 3.97 -29.60
C SER A 358 -23.17 3.29 -30.97
N LYS A 359 -22.22 2.34 -31.07
CA LYS A 359 -21.82 1.70 -32.32
C LYS A 359 -22.98 0.94 -32.98
N GLY A 360 -23.53 1.51 -34.05
CA GLY A 360 -24.67 0.94 -34.80
C GLY A 360 -26.05 1.40 -34.31
N VAL A 361 -26.14 2.18 -33.22
CA VAL A 361 -27.39 2.74 -32.71
C VAL A 361 -27.54 4.20 -33.17
N PRO A 362 -28.56 4.56 -33.97
CA PRO A 362 -28.73 5.91 -34.51
C PRO A 362 -29.25 6.90 -33.44
N VAL A 363 -28.39 7.27 -32.49
CA VAL A 363 -28.67 8.30 -31.48
C VAL A 363 -28.34 9.69 -32.04
N SER A 364 -29.31 10.60 -32.04
CA SER A 364 -29.10 11.97 -32.53
C SER A 364 -28.23 12.79 -31.56
N LYS A 365 -27.51 13.80 -32.08
CA LYS A 365 -26.70 14.72 -31.24
C LYS A 365 -27.56 15.37 -30.15
N ARG A 366 -28.76 15.81 -30.52
CA ARG A 366 -29.76 16.39 -29.60
C ARG A 366 -30.16 15.40 -28.50
N ALA A 367 -30.40 14.13 -28.81
CA ALA A 367 -30.76 13.13 -27.79
C ALA A 367 -29.61 12.86 -26.79
N ARG A 368 -28.34 12.98 -27.22
CA ARG A 368 -27.19 12.93 -26.30
C ARG A 368 -27.06 14.20 -25.46
N GLU A 369 -27.35 15.36 -26.03
CA GLU A 369 -27.36 16.64 -25.29
C GLU A 369 -28.49 16.66 -24.25
N GLU A 370 -29.67 16.16 -24.60
CA GLU A 370 -30.80 15.98 -23.68
C GLU A 370 -30.47 14.96 -22.58
N ALA A 371 -29.93 13.78 -22.92
CA ALA A 371 -29.52 12.79 -21.92
C ALA A 371 -28.41 13.30 -20.98
N ARG A 372 -27.37 13.97 -21.52
CA ARG A 372 -26.30 14.57 -20.69
C ARG A 372 -26.78 15.77 -19.87
N SER A 373 -27.86 16.44 -20.26
CA SER A 373 -28.49 17.49 -19.44
C SER A 373 -29.26 16.95 -18.22
N MET A 374 -29.48 15.63 -18.14
CA MET A 374 -30.05 14.95 -16.97
C MET A 374 -29.00 14.52 -15.94
N LEU A 375 -27.71 14.49 -16.32
CA LEU A 375 -26.60 14.24 -15.39
C LEU A 375 -26.38 15.44 -14.46
N ALA A 376 -25.76 15.21 -13.31
CA ALA A 376 -25.39 16.29 -12.40
C ALA A 376 -24.44 17.31 -13.07
N PRO A 377 -24.75 18.63 -13.05
CA PRO A 377 -23.92 19.64 -13.73
C PRO A 377 -22.58 19.84 -13.01
N TRP A 378 -21.50 19.34 -13.62
CA TRP A 378 -20.13 19.40 -13.13
C TRP A 378 -19.37 20.65 -13.64
N ARG A 379 -18.45 21.19 -12.83
CA ARG A 379 -17.48 22.23 -13.23
C ARG A 379 -16.05 21.77 -12.95
N GLU A 380 -15.10 22.33 -13.70
CA GLU A 380 -13.68 22.03 -13.51
C GLU A 380 -13.22 22.42 -12.10
N GLY A 381 -12.79 21.43 -11.31
CA GLY A 381 -12.47 21.55 -9.89
C GLY A 381 -13.47 20.87 -8.94
N ASP A 382 -14.68 20.56 -9.40
CA ASP A 382 -15.64 19.73 -8.65
C ASP A 382 -15.22 18.24 -8.71
N ALA A 383 -15.60 17.47 -7.69
CA ALA A 383 -15.37 16.01 -7.70
C ALA A 383 -16.16 15.35 -8.84
N ALA A 384 -15.59 14.29 -9.44
CA ALA A 384 -16.21 13.61 -10.58
C ALA A 384 -17.63 13.09 -10.23
N PRO A 385 -18.60 13.20 -11.16
CA PRO A 385 -19.99 12.78 -10.96
C PRO A 385 -20.11 11.26 -10.76
N TRP A 386 -21.12 10.83 -10.00
CA TRP A 386 -21.32 9.42 -9.63
C TRP A 386 -22.18 8.64 -10.65
N ASP A 387 -22.79 9.38 -11.56
CA ASP A 387 -23.81 8.99 -12.53
C ASP A 387 -23.29 8.94 -13.99
N ASP A 388 -22.08 9.46 -14.25
CA ASP A 388 -21.46 9.51 -15.58
C ASP A 388 -20.54 8.28 -15.82
N PRO A 389 -20.77 7.45 -16.86
CA PRO A 389 -19.85 6.38 -17.24
C PRO A 389 -18.53 6.90 -17.83
N GLU A 390 -18.49 8.13 -18.33
CA GLU A 390 -17.34 8.72 -19.04
C GLU A 390 -16.58 9.75 -18.19
N HIS A 391 -16.92 9.95 -16.90
CA HIS A 391 -16.13 10.76 -15.98
C HIS A 391 -16.12 10.21 -14.55
N PHE A 392 -14.96 9.74 -14.09
CA PHE A 392 -14.80 9.16 -12.76
C PHE A 392 -13.39 9.40 -12.18
N SER A 393 -13.20 9.02 -10.91
CA SER A 393 -11.88 9.04 -10.28
C SER A 393 -11.60 7.73 -9.54
N PHE A 394 -10.34 7.29 -9.53
CA PHE A 394 -9.84 6.19 -8.71
C PHE A 394 -8.47 6.54 -8.11
N ALA A 395 -7.93 5.70 -7.24
CA ALA A 395 -6.58 5.88 -6.69
C ALA A 395 -5.76 4.58 -6.71
N SER A 396 -4.43 4.68 -6.62
CA SER A 396 -3.54 3.53 -6.46
C SER A 396 -2.37 3.78 -5.50
N SER A 397 -1.92 2.71 -4.83
CA SER A 397 -0.64 2.60 -4.13
C SER A 397 -0.34 1.13 -3.75
N SER A 398 0.89 0.84 -3.32
CA SER A 398 1.29 -0.40 -2.62
C SER A 398 1.85 -0.08 -1.22
N CYS A 399 2.41 -1.09 -0.54
CA CYS A 399 3.33 -0.94 0.60
C CYS A 399 2.70 -0.30 1.85
N VAL A 400 2.06 -1.15 2.64
CA VAL A 400 1.34 -0.84 3.87
C VAL A 400 1.93 -1.63 5.04
N LYS A 401 2.55 -0.93 6.00
CA LYS A 401 2.94 -1.50 7.28
C LYS A 401 2.25 -0.81 8.46
N PRO A 402 1.37 -1.51 9.22
CA PRO A 402 0.79 -0.97 10.44
C PRO A 402 1.84 -0.62 11.51
N ASP A 403 1.57 0.43 12.28
CA ASP A 403 2.45 1.03 13.29
C ASP A 403 3.86 1.42 12.79
N PHE A 404 4.02 1.71 11.48
CA PHE A 404 5.28 2.17 10.90
C PHE A 404 5.14 3.50 10.10
N PRO A 405 6.11 4.44 10.18
CA PRO A 405 7.27 4.45 11.08
C PRO A 405 6.89 4.61 12.56
N TRP A 406 7.46 3.78 13.42
CA TRP A 406 7.05 3.66 14.83
C TRP A 406 7.27 4.96 15.60
N VAL A 407 6.29 5.39 16.40
CA VAL A 407 6.36 6.57 17.28
C VAL A 407 6.28 6.18 18.76
N PRO A 408 6.99 6.89 19.67
CA PRO A 408 7.03 6.55 21.09
C PRO A 408 5.68 6.44 21.81
N THR A 409 4.62 7.05 21.27
CA THR A 409 3.26 7.01 21.83
C THR A 409 2.51 5.69 21.56
N GLN A 410 2.99 4.87 20.60
CA GLN A 410 2.45 3.53 20.32
C GLN A 410 2.94 2.45 21.29
N PHE A 411 4.08 2.66 21.98
CA PHE A 411 4.60 1.74 23.00
C PHE A 411 3.49 1.37 23.99
N TRP A 412 3.29 0.08 24.26
CA TRP A 412 2.09 -0.42 24.96
C TRP A 412 1.75 0.36 26.24
N ALA A 413 2.74 0.66 27.09
CA ALA A 413 2.54 1.37 28.35
C ALA A 413 2.20 2.86 28.15
N TRP A 414 2.80 3.52 27.14
CA TRP A 414 2.46 4.91 26.81
C TRP A 414 1.07 4.99 26.16
N SER A 415 0.76 4.12 25.19
CA SER A 415 -0.55 4.01 24.55
C SER A 415 -1.67 3.81 25.58
N TRP A 416 -1.52 2.85 26.50
CA TRP A 416 -2.48 2.57 27.56
C TRP A 416 -2.66 3.77 28.51
N THR A 417 -1.55 4.37 28.98
CA THR A 417 -1.57 5.54 29.87
C THR A 417 -2.25 6.74 29.23
N LEU A 418 -1.91 7.05 27.97
CA LEU A 418 -2.47 8.16 27.20
C LEU A 418 -3.98 7.98 26.95
N ARG A 419 -4.42 6.76 26.62
CA ARG A 419 -5.84 6.44 26.44
C ARG A 419 -6.65 6.57 27.72
N ILE A 420 -6.10 6.15 28.88
CA ILE A 420 -6.77 6.31 30.18
C ILE A 420 -7.00 7.78 30.55
N ILE A 421 -6.07 8.67 30.21
CA ILE A 421 -6.20 10.12 30.47
C ILE A 421 -6.88 10.89 29.32
N GLY A 422 -7.45 10.18 28.33
CA GLY A 422 -8.22 10.77 27.22
C GLY A 422 -7.39 11.59 26.22
N ILE A 423 -6.10 11.26 26.04
CA ILE A 423 -5.18 11.99 25.18
C ILE A 423 -4.76 11.11 23.98
N GLY A 424 -4.99 11.60 22.75
CA GLY A 424 -4.56 10.89 21.53
C GLY A 424 -5.38 9.63 21.22
N SER A 425 -6.53 9.47 21.86
CA SER A 425 -7.43 8.31 21.79
C SER A 425 -8.63 8.51 20.86
N GLU A 426 -8.72 9.67 20.20
CA GLU A 426 -9.63 9.94 19.10
C GLU A 426 -9.37 9.02 17.89
N GLN A 427 -10.33 8.92 16.96
CA GLN A 427 -10.20 8.12 15.73
C GLN A 427 -8.99 8.57 14.89
N GLY A 428 -8.08 7.64 14.58
CA GLY A 428 -6.78 7.95 13.95
C GLY A 428 -5.81 8.75 14.85
N GLY A 429 -6.04 8.76 16.16
CA GLY A 429 -5.25 9.46 17.17
C GLY A 429 -3.84 8.88 17.38
N PHE A 430 -2.96 9.65 18.02
CA PHE A 430 -1.55 9.30 18.13
C PHE A 430 -1.19 8.32 19.26
N ALA A 431 -2.14 7.98 20.14
CA ALA A 431 -1.99 6.95 21.16
C ALA A 431 -2.61 5.60 20.75
N LEU A 432 -3.22 5.51 19.56
CA LEU A 432 -3.71 4.26 18.99
C LEU A 432 -2.56 3.42 18.43
N ARG A 433 -2.77 2.09 18.45
CA ARG A 433 -1.90 1.08 17.82
C ARG A 433 -2.60 0.48 16.60
N ASN A 434 -1.89 -0.37 15.87
CA ASN A 434 -2.33 -0.96 14.61
C ASN A 434 -2.75 0.13 13.59
N ARG A 435 -2.06 1.27 13.62
CA ARG A 435 -2.41 2.47 12.87
C ARG A 435 -1.72 2.49 11.51
N ILE A 436 -2.41 2.96 10.47
CA ILE A 436 -1.86 3.09 9.12
C ILE A 436 -2.04 4.57 8.66
N PRO A 437 -1.04 5.44 8.89
CA PRO A 437 -1.10 6.87 8.53
C PRO A 437 -1.48 7.14 7.07
N GLY A 438 -1.14 6.23 6.14
CA GLY A 438 -1.57 6.30 4.75
C GLY A 438 -3.08 6.32 4.57
N PHE A 439 -3.78 5.31 5.10
CA PHE A 439 -5.23 5.25 5.02
C PHE A 439 -5.92 6.36 5.83
N ASP A 440 -5.34 6.83 6.94
CA ASP A 440 -5.87 7.99 7.69
C ASP A 440 -5.90 9.27 6.83
N LEU A 441 -4.80 9.55 6.13
CA LEU A 441 -4.66 10.74 5.28
C LEU A 441 -5.48 10.60 3.99
N PHE A 442 -5.57 9.38 3.45
CA PHE A 442 -6.42 9.07 2.32
C PHE A 442 -7.91 9.27 2.65
N ALA A 443 -8.40 8.68 3.74
CA ALA A 443 -9.77 8.83 4.21
C ALA A 443 -10.12 10.30 4.46
N LYS A 444 -9.22 11.04 5.12
CA LYS A 444 -9.39 12.48 5.38
C LYS A 444 -9.53 13.34 4.11
N THR A 445 -8.88 12.95 3.02
CA THR A 445 -8.95 13.68 1.74
C THR A 445 -10.13 13.24 0.87
N ASN A 446 -10.47 11.95 0.87
CA ASN A 446 -11.33 11.33 -0.12
C ASN A 446 -12.66 10.76 0.40
N ILE A 447 -12.90 10.71 1.71
CA ILE A 447 -14.04 10.03 2.35
C ILE A 447 -14.69 10.86 3.47
N ASP A 448 -13.89 11.35 4.42
CA ASP A 448 -14.39 11.94 5.67
C ASP A 448 -15.10 13.28 5.42
N GLY A 449 -16.28 13.47 6.03
CA GLY A 449 -17.09 14.68 5.92
C GLY A 449 -17.83 14.86 4.57
N LEU A 450 -17.80 13.87 3.68
CA LEU A 450 -18.48 13.89 2.37
C LEU A 450 -19.74 13.00 2.38
N ASP A 451 -20.79 13.35 1.61
CA ASP A 451 -21.95 12.46 1.38
C ASP A 451 -21.53 11.17 0.64
N ARG A 452 -20.55 11.31 -0.26
CA ARG A 452 -19.98 10.22 -1.07
C ARG A 452 -18.47 10.41 -1.18
N PRO A 453 -17.69 9.32 -1.27
CA PRO A 453 -16.27 9.39 -1.57
C PRO A 453 -15.96 10.14 -2.88
N ARG A 454 -14.76 10.69 -2.99
CA ARG A 454 -14.27 11.32 -4.23
C ARG A 454 -13.99 10.26 -5.31
N VAL A 455 -13.27 9.21 -4.94
CA VAL A 455 -12.93 8.07 -5.80
C VAL A 455 -14.04 6.99 -5.81
N ARG A 456 -14.10 6.19 -6.88
CA ARG A 456 -14.99 5.03 -7.02
C ARG A 456 -14.39 3.75 -6.41
N PHE A 457 -13.08 3.60 -6.48
CA PHE A 457 -12.33 2.46 -5.95
C PHE A 457 -10.85 2.84 -5.72
N MET A 458 -10.13 1.96 -5.02
CA MET A 458 -8.68 2.00 -4.87
C MET A 458 -8.06 0.70 -5.40
N LEU A 459 -6.96 0.83 -6.15
CA LEU A 459 -6.09 -0.27 -6.56
C LEU A 459 -4.96 -0.44 -5.54
N GLN A 460 -4.92 -1.58 -4.85
CA GLN A 460 -3.77 -1.99 -4.05
C GLN A 460 -2.82 -2.84 -4.90
N LEU A 461 -1.55 -2.45 -4.96
CA LEU A 461 -0.55 -3.06 -5.85
C LEU A 461 0.43 -3.95 -5.05
N GLY A 462 -0.12 -4.78 -4.15
CA GLY A 462 0.64 -5.63 -3.21
C GLY A 462 1.21 -4.94 -1.97
N ASP A 463 2.08 -5.65 -1.27
CA ASP A 463 2.72 -5.28 0.00
C ASP A 463 1.72 -4.80 1.07
N LEU A 464 0.62 -5.53 1.23
CA LEU A 464 -0.48 -5.17 2.12
C LEU A 464 -0.30 -5.73 3.54
N ILE A 465 0.49 -6.80 3.73
CA ILE A 465 0.72 -7.40 5.07
C ILE A 465 2.18 -7.45 5.57
N TYR A 466 3.18 -7.48 4.68
CA TYR A 466 4.59 -7.74 5.06
C TYR A 466 4.78 -8.99 5.92
N ALA A 467 4.49 -10.16 5.35
CA ALA A 467 4.48 -11.48 5.99
C ALA A 467 5.79 -11.88 6.69
N ASP A 468 6.90 -11.27 6.26
CA ASP A 468 8.28 -11.59 6.60
C ASP A 468 9.05 -10.48 7.35
N VAL A 469 8.45 -9.31 7.53
CA VAL A 469 9.08 -8.14 8.16
C VAL A 469 8.34 -7.76 9.45
N PRO A 470 8.99 -7.69 10.63
CA PRO A 470 10.42 -7.83 10.88
C PRO A 470 10.89 -9.28 11.05
N ARG A 471 9.97 -10.25 10.95
CA ARG A 471 10.25 -11.69 10.97
C ARG A 471 9.19 -12.42 10.15
N TRP A 472 9.56 -13.53 9.54
CA TRP A 472 8.63 -14.45 8.87
C TRP A 472 8.02 -15.42 9.87
N GLY A 473 6.71 -15.64 9.75
CA GLY A 473 5.98 -16.64 10.55
C GLY A 473 6.17 -18.08 10.10
N GLY A 474 6.86 -18.30 8.97
CA GLY A 474 6.97 -19.59 8.30
C GLY A 474 5.80 -19.85 7.34
N PRO A 475 5.85 -20.96 6.58
CA PRO A 475 4.86 -21.32 5.57
C PRO A 475 3.58 -21.91 6.19
N VAL A 476 2.94 -21.16 7.09
CA VAL A 476 1.80 -21.64 7.91
C VAL A 476 0.59 -20.73 7.71
N LEU A 477 -0.55 -21.31 7.35
CA LEU A 477 -1.77 -20.57 7.00
C LEU A 477 -2.23 -19.57 8.08
N ASP A 478 -2.23 -19.94 9.37
CA ASP A 478 -2.61 -19.00 10.43
C ASP A 478 -1.62 -17.83 10.57
N ALA A 479 -0.33 -17.99 10.23
CA ALA A 479 0.62 -16.89 10.28
C ALA A 479 0.27 -15.77 9.28
N TYR A 480 -0.18 -16.12 8.07
CA TYR A 480 -0.67 -15.16 7.09
C TYR A 480 -2.05 -14.59 7.49
N ARG A 481 -3.01 -15.47 7.87
CA ARG A 481 -4.33 -15.05 8.36
C ARG A 481 -4.23 -14.06 9.52
N LYS A 482 -3.35 -14.30 10.49
CA LYS A 482 -3.07 -13.43 11.63
C LYS A 482 -2.73 -12.00 11.21
N LEU A 483 -1.90 -11.84 10.19
CA LEU A 483 -1.53 -10.52 9.66
C LEU A 483 -2.68 -9.85 8.90
N TYR A 484 -3.47 -10.61 8.13
CA TYR A 484 -4.71 -10.08 7.53
C TYR A 484 -5.76 -9.70 8.57
N ARG A 485 -5.93 -10.48 9.64
CA ARG A 485 -6.83 -10.13 10.77
C ARG A 485 -6.43 -8.80 11.39
N ASN A 486 -5.14 -8.60 11.66
CA ASN A 486 -4.62 -7.33 12.16
C ASN A 486 -4.90 -6.18 11.19
N LEU A 487 -4.55 -6.33 9.91
CA LEU A 487 -4.81 -5.33 8.89
C LEU A 487 -6.29 -4.91 8.84
N TYR A 488 -7.20 -5.88 8.83
CA TYR A 488 -8.64 -5.63 8.72
C TYR A 488 -9.27 -5.06 10.01
N ASP A 489 -8.68 -5.31 11.18
CA ASP A 489 -9.06 -4.68 12.45
C ASP A 489 -8.53 -3.22 12.58
N SER A 490 -7.55 -2.82 11.75
CA SER A 490 -7.02 -1.46 11.73
C SER A 490 -8.11 -0.43 11.41
N GLU A 491 -8.41 0.46 12.36
CA GLU A 491 -9.36 1.55 12.18
C GLU A 491 -9.02 2.41 10.95
N SER A 492 -7.73 2.65 10.71
CA SER A 492 -7.24 3.38 9.54
C SER A 492 -7.70 2.72 8.22
N PHE A 493 -7.48 1.41 8.06
CA PHE A 493 -7.91 0.69 6.85
C PHE A 493 -9.43 0.54 6.77
N ARG A 494 -10.09 0.31 7.93
CA ARG A 494 -11.54 0.16 8.06
C ARG A 494 -12.32 1.38 7.59
N ARG A 495 -11.83 2.59 7.87
CA ARG A 495 -12.37 3.86 7.34
C ARG A 495 -12.41 3.92 5.81
N VAL A 496 -11.53 3.16 5.13
CA VAL A 496 -11.44 3.10 3.67
C VAL A 496 -12.24 1.91 3.11
N TYR A 497 -11.96 0.67 3.54
CA TYR A 497 -12.57 -0.52 2.91
C TYR A 497 -14.09 -0.65 3.17
N GLU A 498 -14.61 -0.09 4.26
CA GLU A 498 -16.06 -0.06 4.52
C GLU A 498 -16.81 1.03 3.73
N ARG A 499 -16.08 1.83 2.92
CA ARG A 499 -16.60 3.01 2.21
C ARG A 499 -16.34 3.02 0.70
N ILE A 500 -15.24 2.42 0.25
CA ILE A 500 -14.94 2.19 -1.17
C ILE A 500 -14.43 0.75 -1.40
N PRO A 501 -14.67 0.16 -2.58
CA PRO A 501 -13.92 -0.99 -3.07
C PRO A 501 -12.41 -0.75 -2.99
N VAL A 502 -11.71 -1.60 -2.25
CA VAL A 502 -10.26 -1.80 -2.37
C VAL A 502 -10.06 -3.15 -3.06
N ILE A 503 -9.63 -3.12 -4.31
CA ILE A 503 -9.32 -4.29 -5.13
C ILE A 503 -7.83 -4.26 -5.49
N GLY A 504 -7.22 -5.38 -5.83
CA GLY A 504 -5.77 -5.39 -6.08
C GLY A 504 -5.17 -6.74 -6.41
N ILE A 505 -3.84 -6.77 -6.47
CA ILE A 505 -3.03 -7.99 -6.55
C ILE A 505 -2.09 -8.06 -5.33
N TYR A 506 -1.49 -9.21 -5.06
CA TYR A 506 -0.35 -9.32 -4.15
C TYR A 506 0.96 -8.88 -4.80
N ASP A 507 1.99 -8.68 -3.98
CA ASP A 507 3.37 -8.74 -4.43
C ASP A 507 4.15 -9.84 -3.68
N ASP A 508 5.46 -9.72 -3.53
CA ASP A 508 6.29 -10.69 -2.81
C ASP A 508 6.08 -10.67 -1.30
N HIS A 509 5.90 -9.50 -0.68
CA HIS A 509 5.73 -9.39 0.78
C HIS A 509 4.39 -9.91 1.32
N GLU A 510 3.50 -10.41 0.46
CA GLU A 510 2.41 -11.33 0.87
C GLU A 510 2.91 -12.74 1.22
N VAL A 511 4.08 -13.13 0.70
CA VAL A 511 4.73 -14.44 0.85
C VAL A 511 6.04 -14.29 1.63
N LYS A 512 7.04 -13.62 1.03
CA LYS A 512 8.42 -13.38 1.47
C LYS A 512 9.16 -12.50 0.43
N ASN A 513 10.05 -11.59 0.87
CA ASN A 513 10.91 -10.73 0.04
C ASN A 513 11.51 -11.46 -1.19
N ASN A 514 11.36 -10.87 -2.36
CA ASN A 514 11.80 -11.28 -3.70
C ASN A 514 11.35 -12.70 -4.12
N TRP A 515 10.22 -13.20 -3.60
CA TRP A 515 9.68 -14.51 -3.98
C TRP A 515 9.41 -14.63 -5.50
N SER A 516 9.53 -15.85 -6.02
CA SER A 516 9.35 -16.22 -7.44
C SER A 516 8.65 -17.57 -7.51
N GLY A 517 7.57 -17.67 -8.29
CA GLY A 517 6.80 -18.91 -8.42
C GLY A 517 7.56 -20.05 -9.07
N LEU A 518 8.44 -19.78 -10.05
CA LEU A 518 9.23 -20.81 -10.72
C LEU A 518 10.59 -21.07 -10.05
N GLN A 519 10.72 -20.82 -8.74
CA GLN A 519 11.96 -21.02 -7.97
C GLN A 519 12.57 -22.43 -8.11
N LEU A 520 11.77 -23.46 -8.42
CA LEU A 520 12.27 -24.81 -8.69
C LEU A 520 13.22 -24.88 -9.90
N LEU A 521 13.01 -24.06 -10.95
CA LEU A 521 13.88 -24.01 -12.13
C LEU A 521 15.34 -23.69 -11.77
N LYS A 522 15.54 -22.85 -10.76
CA LYS A 522 16.85 -22.45 -10.20
C LYS A 522 17.67 -23.63 -9.67
N THR A 523 17.01 -24.71 -9.25
CA THR A 523 17.67 -25.93 -8.77
C THR A 523 18.00 -26.86 -9.93
N PHE A 524 17.11 -26.97 -10.92
CA PHE A 524 17.35 -27.78 -12.11
C PHE A 524 18.46 -27.21 -12.99
N SER A 525 18.45 -25.90 -13.30
CA SER A 525 19.48 -25.25 -14.12
C SER A 525 20.87 -25.24 -13.46
N LYS A 526 20.94 -25.35 -12.13
CA LYS A 526 22.19 -25.46 -11.37
C LYS A 526 22.69 -26.90 -11.22
N ARG A 527 21.92 -27.91 -11.68
CA ARG A 527 22.20 -29.35 -11.51
C ARG A 527 22.27 -30.12 -12.85
N TYR A 528 21.78 -29.55 -13.95
CA TYR A 528 21.80 -30.15 -15.29
C TYR A 528 22.14 -29.14 -16.39
N ASP A 529 22.85 -29.60 -17.42
CA ASP A 529 23.19 -28.80 -18.61
C ASP A 529 21.96 -28.54 -19.50
N THR A 530 22.00 -27.51 -20.34
CA THR A 530 20.84 -26.63 -20.62
C THR A 530 19.66 -27.19 -21.46
N GLU A 531 19.72 -28.40 -22.02
CA GLU A 531 18.72 -28.91 -23.00
C GLU A 531 17.36 -29.37 -22.42
N ARG A 532 17.12 -29.30 -21.09
CA ARG A 532 15.86 -29.83 -20.48
C ARG A 532 14.99 -28.83 -19.72
N ALA A 533 15.33 -27.53 -19.74
CA ALA A 533 14.57 -26.53 -19.00
C ALA A 533 13.17 -26.24 -19.59
N GLU A 534 13.03 -26.22 -20.92
CA GLU A 534 11.79 -25.85 -21.62
C GLU A 534 10.60 -26.73 -21.23
N ILE A 535 10.80 -28.06 -21.12
CA ILE A 535 9.76 -29.04 -20.79
C ILE A 535 9.09 -28.72 -19.43
N VAL A 536 9.84 -28.12 -18.50
CA VAL A 536 9.38 -27.85 -17.13
C VAL A 536 8.41 -26.67 -17.06
N GLN A 537 8.51 -25.68 -17.97
CA GLN A 537 7.64 -24.50 -17.94
C GLN A 537 6.18 -24.81 -18.28
N ASP A 538 5.92 -25.69 -19.25
CA ASP A 538 4.56 -26.08 -19.64
C ASP A 538 3.96 -27.19 -18.76
N HIS A 539 4.77 -27.93 -17.99
CA HIS A 539 4.32 -29.14 -17.27
C HIS A 539 4.29 -29.02 -15.74
N VAL A 540 4.86 -27.97 -15.12
CA VAL A 540 4.68 -27.73 -13.69
C VAL A 540 3.32 -27.06 -13.44
N GLN A 541 2.27 -27.88 -13.46
CA GLN A 541 1.21 -27.64 -12.49
C GLN A 541 1.78 -27.94 -11.10
N ILE A 542 1.71 -26.96 -10.20
CA ILE A 542 1.95 -27.19 -8.77
C ILE A 542 0.93 -28.25 -8.34
N PRO A 543 1.34 -29.44 -7.87
CA PRO A 543 0.38 -30.49 -7.56
C PRO A 543 -0.54 -30.03 -6.43
N SER A 544 -1.84 -29.94 -6.70
CA SER A 544 -2.84 -29.75 -5.66
C SER A 544 -2.87 -31.03 -4.81
N VAL A 545 -2.20 -31.00 -3.66
CA VAL A 545 -2.19 -32.11 -2.69
C VAL A 545 -3.54 -32.16 -1.98
N VAL A 546 -4.57 -32.57 -2.74
CA VAL A 546 -5.92 -32.84 -2.24
C VAL A 546 -5.85 -34.12 -1.41
N GLY A 547 -5.80 -33.96 -0.09
CA GLY A 547 -5.89 -35.10 0.82
C GLY A 547 -7.16 -35.92 0.54
N HIS A 548 -6.98 -37.21 0.30
CA HIS A 548 -8.04 -38.20 0.25
C HIS A 548 -7.75 -39.28 1.29
N ASP A 549 -8.81 -39.77 1.92
CA ASP A 549 -8.76 -40.86 2.90
C ASP A 549 -8.37 -42.20 2.27
N ALA A 550 -7.98 -43.15 3.12
CA ALA A 550 -7.46 -44.45 2.71
C ALA A 550 -8.51 -45.34 2.01
N GLY A 551 -8.08 -46.04 0.97
CA GLY A 551 -8.80 -47.14 0.34
C GLY A 551 -7.83 -48.00 -0.48
N ASP A 552 -7.75 -49.29 -0.17
CA ASP A 552 -6.86 -50.22 -0.85
C ASP A 552 -7.36 -50.58 -2.25
N GLU A 553 -6.52 -50.43 -3.27
CA GLU A 553 -6.34 -51.47 -4.31
C GLU A 553 -5.01 -51.27 -5.05
N ALA A 554 -4.33 -52.37 -5.40
CA ALA A 554 -2.95 -52.36 -5.88
C ALA A 554 -2.83 -52.55 -7.41
N MET A 555 -1.99 -51.73 -8.05
CA MET A 555 -1.55 -51.91 -9.44
C MET A 555 -0.01 -51.86 -9.53
N PRO A 556 0.63 -52.63 -10.43
CA PRO A 556 2.06 -52.90 -10.36
C PRO A 556 2.94 -51.76 -10.90
N ALA A 557 4.03 -51.48 -10.20
CA ALA A 557 5.02 -50.47 -10.60
C ALA A 557 5.95 -50.96 -11.73
N GLN A 558 6.26 -50.07 -12.67
CA GLN A 558 7.46 -50.17 -13.53
C GLN A 558 8.15 -48.79 -13.66
N SER A 559 9.49 -48.82 -13.70
CA SER A 559 10.39 -47.70 -13.95
C SER A 559 10.14 -46.39 -13.18
N ALA A 560 10.17 -46.45 -11.84
CA ALA A 560 10.63 -45.30 -11.07
C ALA A 560 12.17 -45.26 -11.11
N THR A 561 12.76 -44.26 -11.76
CA THR A 561 14.21 -43.99 -11.69
C THR A 561 14.51 -43.17 -10.43
N ASN A 562 15.44 -43.64 -9.60
CA ASN A 562 15.78 -43.04 -8.31
C ASN A 562 16.03 -41.52 -8.39
N ILE A 563 15.18 -40.74 -7.71
CA ILE A 563 15.47 -39.35 -7.33
C ILE A 563 15.94 -39.40 -5.88
N GLU A 564 17.23 -39.69 -5.69
CA GLU A 564 17.86 -39.67 -4.37
C GLU A 564 18.14 -38.23 -3.92
N GLU A 565 17.83 -37.96 -2.65
CA GLU A 565 18.10 -36.75 -1.87
C GLU A 565 18.01 -35.39 -2.61
N VAL A 566 16.78 -34.86 -2.67
CA VAL A 566 16.54 -33.43 -2.89
C VAL A 566 16.87 -32.67 -1.60
N ASP A 567 17.78 -31.70 -1.68
CA ASP A 567 18.18 -30.85 -0.55
C ASP A 567 16.97 -30.23 0.18
N VAL A 568 16.87 -30.48 1.48
CA VAL A 568 15.71 -30.07 2.32
C VAL A 568 15.47 -28.56 2.32
N HIS A 569 16.49 -27.75 2.03
CA HIS A 569 16.34 -26.29 1.88
C HIS A 569 15.74 -25.83 0.54
N VAL A 570 15.78 -26.64 -0.52
CA VAL A 570 15.13 -26.33 -1.81
C VAL A 570 13.61 -26.45 -1.68
N LEU A 571 13.14 -27.45 -0.93
CA LEU A 571 11.72 -27.74 -0.73
C LEU A 571 11.01 -26.75 0.22
N ALA A 572 11.72 -25.72 0.73
CA ALA A 572 11.19 -24.81 1.77
C ALA A 572 10.47 -23.56 1.22
N GLU A 573 10.67 -23.17 -0.04
CA GLU A 573 10.09 -21.94 -0.61
C GLU A 573 8.84 -22.17 -1.47
N ALA A 574 8.72 -23.34 -2.12
CA ALA A 574 7.48 -23.75 -2.79
C ALA A 574 6.26 -23.83 -1.83
N PRO A 575 6.33 -24.44 -0.63
CA PRO A 575 5.19 -24.49 0.30
C PRO A 575 4.86 -23.14 0.96
N ALA A 576 5.61 -22.06 0.70
CA ALA A 576 5.27 -20.74 1.22
C ALA A 576 4.08 -20.11 0.48
N PHE A 577 3.93 -20.39 -0.83
CA PHE A 577 2.92 -19.73 -1.66
C PHE A 577 1.50 -20.19 -1.37
N GLU A 578 1.22 -21.50 -1.31
CA GLU A 578 -0.14 -22.00 -1.07
C GLU A 578 -0.83 -21.45 0.19
N PRO A 579 -0.21 -21.44 1.39
CA PRO A 579 -0.83 -20.82 2.57
C PRO A 579 -0.94 -19.29 2.46
N ALA A 580 -0.01 -18.62 1.79
CA ALA A 580 -0.06 -17.16 1.56
C ALA A 580 -1.19 -16.78 0.59
N ASN A 581 -1.24 -17.46 -0.57
CA ASN A 581 -2.26 -17.34 -1.60
C ASN A 581 -3.66 -17.70 -1.06
N LYS A 582 -3.79 -18.77 -0.27
CA LYS A 582 -5.06 -19.12 0.38
C LYS A 582 -5.53 -18.00 1.32
N ALA A 583 -4.65 -17.44 2.16
CA ALA A 583 -4.99 -16.30 3.01
C ALA A 583 -5.29 -15.02 2.20
N TRP A 584 -4.54 -14.73 1.14
CA TRP A 584 -4.81 -13.59 0.25
C TRP A 584 -6.15 -13.75 -0.49
N ARG A 585 -6.48 -14.94 -1.00
CA ARG A 585 -7.78 -15.24 -1.62
C ARG A 585 -8.92 -15.14 -0.61
N GLU A 586 -8.69 -15.57 0.64
CA GLU A 586 -9.64 -15.38 1.75
C GLU A 586 -9.88 -13.91 2.06
N TYR A 587 -8.87 -13.04 2.11
CA TYR A 587 -9.02 -11.65 2.61
C TYR A 587 -9.03 -10.53 1.54
N VAL A 588 -8.68 -10.83 0.28
CA VAL A 588 -8.56 -9.84 -0.81
C VAL A 588 -9.07 -10.44 -2.12
N GLY A 589 -8.49 -11.56 -2.56
CA GLY A 589 -8.72 -12.13 -3.89
C GLY A 589 -10.16 -12.51 -4.19
N GLY A 590 -10.88 -13.09 -3.22
CA GLY A 590 -12.31 -13.41 -3.39
C GLY A 590 -13.19 -12.18 -3.60
N ALA A 591 -12.75 -11.00 -3.14
CA ALA A 591 -13.47 -9.73 -3.28
C ALA A 591 -13.12 -8.95 -4.57
N ASN A 592 -12.15 -9.40 -5.37
CA ASN A 592 -11.79 -8.81 -6.66
C ASN A 592 -12.84 -9.11 -7.75
N PRO A 593 -12.71 -8.51 -8.96
CA PRO A 593 -13.36 -9.02 -10.16
C PRO A 593 -13.00 -10.48 -10.43
N LYS A 594 -13.84 -11.19 -11.20
CA LYS A 594 -13.58 -12.60 -11.55
C LYS A 594 -12.24 -12.73 -12.28
N ALA A 595 -11.42 -13.69 -11.86
CA ALA A 595 -10.17 -14.06 -12.56
C ALA A 595 -10.40 -14.34 -14.05
N ALA A 596 -9.46 -13.91 -14.89
CA ALA A 596 -9.55 -14.07 -16.35
C ALA A 596 -9.35 -15.52 -16.82
N ALA A 597 -8.80 -16.38 -15.96
CA ALA A 597 -8.75 -17.83 -16.13
C ALA A 597 -8.99 -18.55 -14.80
N GLU A 598 -9.35 -19.83 -14.87
CA GLU A 598 -9.67 -20.64 -13.68
C GLU A 598 -8.44 -20.88 -12.80
N GLU A 599 -8.65 -20.84 -11.48
CA GLU A 599 -7.65 -20.93 -10.41
C GLU A 599 -6.56 -19.85 -10.38
N GLU A 600 -6.66 -18.83 -11.23
CA GLU A 600 -5.73 -17.70 -11.27
C GLU A 600 -6.16 -16.52 -10.38
N ASN A 601 -5.26 -15.54 -10.28
CA ASN A 601 -5.44 -14.32 -9.51
C ASN A 601 -5.34 -13.03 -10.36
N TYR A 602 -4.96 -13.13 -11.64
CA TYR A 602 -5.02 -12.03 -12.61
C TYR A 602 -6.44 -11.87 -13.20
N TYR A 603 -6.84 -10.64 -13.49
CA TYR A 603 -8.20 -10.31 -13.91
C TYR A 603 -8.28 -9.03 -14.75
N GLU A 604 -9.41 -8.86 -15.43
CA GLU A 604 -9.79 -7.62 -16.11
C GLU A 604 -11.08 -7.04 -15.53
N PHE A 605 -11.31 -5.74 -15.73
CA PHE A 605 -12.60 -5.08 -15.50
C PHE A 605 -12.72 -3.79 -16.31
N ARG A 606 -13.91 -3.18 -16.32
CA ARG A 606 -14.18 -1.94 -17.07
C ARG A 606 -15.01 -0.95 -16.25
N TYR A 607 -14.72 0.34 -16.39
CA TYR A 607 -15.60 1.43 -15.97
C TYR A 607 -15.90 2.28 -17.21
N GLY A 608 -17.15 2.23 -17.69
CA GLY A 608 -17.54 2.91 -18.92
C GLY A 608 -16.71 2.50 -20.14
N SER A 609 -16.23 3.49 -20.89
CA SER A 609 -15.30 3.27 -22.01
C SER A 609 -13.84 3.02 -21.57
N THR A 610 -13.53 2.93 -20.27
CA THR A 610 -12.17 2.65 -19.76
C THR A 610 -12.03 1.18 -19.35
N ALA A 611 -10.93 0.54 -19.72
CA ALA A 611 -10.64 -0.86 -19.41
C ALA A 611 -9.36 -1.00 -18.57
N PHE A 612 -9.35 -2.02 -17.70
CA PHE A 612 -8.27 -2.34 -16.77
C PHE A 612 -7.88 -3.81 -16.90
N PHE A 613 -6.59 -4.12 -16.90
CA PHE A 613 -6.06 -5.47 -16.72
C PHE A 613 -5.04 -5.47 -15.58
N VAL A 614 -5.16 -6.43 -14.67
CA VAL A 614 -4.29 -6.59 -13.50
C VAL A 614 -3.48 -7.87 -13.67
N TRP A 615 -2.17 -7.70 -13.86
CA TRP A 615 -1.23 -8.81 -13.94
C TRP A 615 -0.95 -9.40 -12.56
N ASP A 616 -0.78 -10.72 -12.52
CA ASP A 616 0.05 -11.39 -11.51
C ASP A 616 1.49 -11.39 -12.03
N THR A 617 2.40 -10.77 -11.28
CA THR A 617 3.82 -10.63 -11.61
C THR A 617 4.71 -11.41 -10.65
N ARG A 618 4.17 -12.41 -9.94
CA ARG A 618 4.92 -13.25 -8.96
C ARG A 618 4.70 -14.76 -9.15
N LYS A 619 3.47 -15.23 -9.38
CA LYS A 619 3.12 -16.68 -9.45
C LYS A 619 3.81 -17.40 -10.61
N PHE A 620 4.06 -16.71 -11.72
CA PHE A 620 4.61 -17.29 -12.94
C PHE A 620 6.02 -16.81 -13.27
N ARG A 621 6.57 -15.86 -12.50
CA ARG A 621 7.88 -15.30 -12.83
C ARG A 621 8.99 -16.33 -12.64
N SER A 622 9.93 -16.32 -13.58
CA SER A 622 11.18 -17.04 -13.50
C SER A 622 12.04 -16.55 -12.32
N PRO A 623 13.04 -17.31 -11.84
CA PRO A 623 14.04 -16.79 -10.91
C PRO A 623 14.82 -15.64 -11.54
N HIS A 624 15.07 -14.56 -10.78
CA HIS A 624 15.75 -13.38 -11.31
C HIS A 624 17.19 -13.64 -11.72
N GLU A 625 17.85 -14.66 -11.15
CA GLU A 625 19.24 -15.04 -11.47
C GLU A 625 19.40 -15.77 -12.82
N LEU A 626 18.30 -16.17 -13.48
CA LEU A 626 18.40 -16.75 -14.82
C LEU A 626 18.80 -15.69 -15.87
N PRO A 627 19.51 -16.07 -16.94
CA PRO A 627 19.78 -15.19 -18.07
C PRO A 627 18.49 -14.57 -18.64
N ASP A 628 18.55 -13.29 -19.00
CA ASP A 628 17.44 -12.60 -19.67
C ASP A 628 17.43 -12.99 -21.15
N ASP A 629 16.77 -14.10 -21.43
CA ASP A 629 16.52 -14.67 -22.76
C ASP A 629 15.01 -15.00 -22.95
N ALA A 630 14.66 -15.56 -24.11
CA ALA A 630 13.27 -15.84 -24.47
C ALA A 630 12.54 -16.86 -23.57
N SER A 631 13.27 -17.63 -22.75
CA SER A 631 12.68 -18.51 -21.73
C SER A 631 12.37 -17.78 -20.41
N LYS A 632 13.01 -16.63 -20.15
CA LYS A 632 12.82 -15.90 -18.89
C LYS A 632 11.57 -15.02 -18.95
N THR A 633 10.53 -15.48 -18.28
CA THR A 633 9.21 -14.84 -18.25
C THR A 633 8.89 -14.25 -16.88
N MET A 634 8.12 -13.16 -16.85
CA MET A 634 7.49 -12.58 -15.67
C MET A 634 6.03 -13.05 -15.52
N LEU A 635 5.30 -13.13 -16.64
CA LEU A 635 3.86 -13.43 -16.66
C LEU A 635 3.53 -14.93 -16.84
N GLY A 636 4.44 -15.70 -17.43
CA GLY A 636 4.14 -17.02 -17.98
C GLY A 636 3.37 -16.98 -19.31
N SER A 637 3.52 -18.02 -20.11
CA SER A 637 2.92 -18.15 -21.46
C SER A 637 1.40 -17.91 -21.47
N LYS A 638 0.68 -18.58 -20.57
CA LYS A 638 -0.79 -18.49 -20.41
C LYS A 638 -1.27 -17.05 -20.17
N GLN A 639 -0.72 -16.35 -19.18
CA GLN A 639 -1.14 -15.00 -18.84
C GLN A 639 -0.70 -13.97 -19.90
N LYS A 640 0.50 -14.13 -20.47
CA LYS A 640 0.95 -13.31 -21.61
C LYS A 640 -0.03 -13.40 -22.78
N GLN A 641 -0.48 -14.61 -23.15
CA GLN A 641 -1.46 -14.79 -24.22
C GLN A 641 -2.82 -14.15 -23.88
N VAL A 642 -3.37 -14.39 -22.67
CA VAL A 642 -4.64 -13.80 -22.25
C VAL A 642 -4.58 -12.26 -22.27
N PHE A 643 -3.45 -11.67 -21.85
CA PHE A 643 -3.23 -10.22 -21.93
C PHE A 643 -3.15 -9.71 -23.38
N LEU A 644 -2.52 -10.46 -24.29
CA LEU A 644 -2.40 -10.09 -25.70
C LEU A 644 -3.74 -10.17 -26.45
N ASP A 645 -4.60 -11.14 -26.10
CA ASP A 645 -5.98 -11.19 -26.61
C ASP A 645 -6.86 -10.09 -26.00
N TRP A 646 -6.70 -9.80 -24.70
CA TRP A 646 -7.36 -8.67 -24.06
C TRP A 646 -7.00 -7.34 -24.73
N ILE A 647 -5.71 -7.00 -24.84
CA ILE A 647 -5.27 -5.70 -25.38
C ILE A 647 -5.77 -5.50 -26.82
N LYS A 648 -5.81 -6.59 -27.60
CA LYS A 648 -6.40 -6.62 -28.95
C LYS A 648 -7.91 -6.33 -28.93
N SER A 649 -8.66 -6.91 -28.00
CA SER A 649 -10.10 -6.64 -27.84
C SER A 649 -10.41 -5.21 -27.38
N VAL A 650 -9.58 -4.63 -26.49
CA VAL A 650 -9.80 -3.28 -25.95
C VAL A 650 -9.25 -2.16 -26.85
N ASN A 651 -8.30 -2.47 -27.74
CA ASN A 651 -7.61 -1.52 -28.63
C ASN A 651 -8.56 -0.47 -29.26
N ALA A 652 -9.60 -0.94 -29.95
CA ALA A 652 -10.58 -0.10 -30.64
C ALA A 652 -11.94 0.03 -29.92
N THR A 653 -12.06 -0.45 -28.68
CA THR A 653 -13.32 -0.46 -27.90
C THR A 653 -13.22 0.25 -26.55
N SER A 654 -12.05 0.79 -26.21
CA SER A 654 -11.80 1.48 -24.94
C SER A 654 -10.99 2.75 -25.13
N SER A 655 -11.43 3.84 -24.52
CA SER A 655 -10.82 5.18 -24.60
C SER A 655 -9.46 5.24 -23.89
N PHE A 656 -9.35 4.63 -22.72
CA PHE A 656 -8.08 4.39 -22.01
C PHE A 656 -7.96 2.91 -21.63
N LYS A 657 -6.71 2.43 -21.59
CA LYS A 657 -6.34 1.08 -21.14
C LYS A 657 -5.36 1.24 -19.98
N PHE A 658 -5.75 0.80 -18.80
CA PHE A 658 -4.87 0.74 -17.65
C PHE A 658 -4.31 -0.68 -17.50
N VAL A 659 -2.98 -0.79 -17.49
CA VAL A 659 -2.25 -2.03 -17.24
C VAL A 659 -1.65 -1.91 -15.84
N VAL A 660 -1.97 -2.86 -14.97
CA VAL A 660 -1.64 -2.80 -13.55
C VAL A 660 -0.66 -3.91 -13.23
N SER A 661 0.50 -3.53 -12.73
CA SER A 661 1.62 -4.38 -12.30
C SER A 661 1.86 -4.14 -10.81
N SER A 662 2.42 -5.10 -10.08
CA SER A 662 2.89 -4.84 -8.71
C SER A 662 4.25 -4.11 -8.75
N VAL A 663 5.22 -4.67 -9.47
CA VAL A 663 6.56 -4.11 -9.70
C VAL A 663 6.62 -3.14 -10.90
N PRO A 664 7.60 -2.20 -10.99
CA PRO A 664 7.71 -1.25 -12.10
C PRO A 664 8.06 -1.89 -13.45
N PHE A 665 7.42 -1.40 -14.52
CA PHE A 665 7.61 -1.84 -15.90
C PHE A 665 8.77 -1.11 -16.62
N ASN A 666 9.13 0.10 -16.18
CA ASN A 666 10.35 0.79 -16.61
C ASN A 666 11.63 0.16 -16.02
N THR A 667 12.78 0.50 -16.61
CA THR A 667 14.10 -0.03 -16.22
C THR A 667 14.98 0.94 -15.43
N LEU A 668 14.46 2.12 -15.07
CA LEU A 668 15.23 3.23 -14.50
C LEU A 668 15.54 3.08 -12.99
N TRP A 669 14.89 2.14 -12.32
CA TRP A 669 15.35 1.57 -11.04
C TRP A 669 16.42 0.51 -11.31
N GLY A 670 17.68 0.92 -11.21
CA GLY A 670 18.80 0.06 -11.58
C GLY A 670 20.19 0.68 -11.42
N GLY A 671 20.36 1.62 -10.49
CA GLY A 671 21.65 2.27 -10.23
C GLY A 671 22.69 1.37 -9.59
N ALA A 672 23.95 1.82 -9.50
CA ALA A 672 25.02 1.06 -8.85
C ALA A 672 24.74 0.70 -7.38
N LEU A 673 23.87 1.47 -6.70
CA LEU A 673 23.42 1.25 -5.32
C LEU A 673 22.00 0.64 -5.22
N ASP A 674 21.28 0.49 -6.34
CA ASP A 674 20.01 -0.24 -6.40
C ASP A 674 20.31 -1.68 -6.80
N TRP A 675 20.44 -2.57 -5.84
CA TRP A 675 20.63 -3.99 -6.14
C TRP A 675 19.31 -4.64 -6.54
N ASP A 676 18.32 -4.36 -5.72
CA ASP A 676 16.99 -4.93 -5.71
C ASP A 676 16.15 -4.53 -6.95
N GLY A 677 16.14 -3.26 -7.35
CA GLY A 677 15.39 -2.80 -8.52
C GLY A 677 15.88 -3.37 -9.85
N LYS A 678 17.16 -3.80 -9.92
CA LYS A 678 17.70 -4.51 -11.10
C LYS A 678 17.20 -5.94 -11.22
N GLU A 679 16.96 -6.60 -10.09
CA GLU A 679 16.74 -8.05 -9.98
C GLU A 679 15.24 -8.36 -9.86
N ASP A 680 14.48 -7.53 -9.14
CA ASP A 680 13.11 -7.85 -8.77
C ASP A 680 12.03 -7.26 -9.70
N SER A 681 12.34 -6.15 -10.37
CA SER A 681 11.43 -5.48 -11.32
C SER A 681 11.54 -6.03 -12.75
N TRP A 682 10.73 -5.49 -13.68
CA TRP A 682 10.84 -5.80 -15.12
C TRP A 682 12.21 -5.45 -15.74
N ASN A 683 13.09 -4.74 -15.03
CA ASN A 683 14.48 -4.51 -15.41
C ASN A 683 15.30 -5.81 -15.55
N ALA A 684 14.89 -6.91 -14.90
CA ALA A 684 15.49 -8.25 -15.00
C ALA A 684 14.88 -9.16 -16.08
N TYR A 685 13.81 -8.72 -16.76
CA TYR A 685 12.98 -9.52 -17.68
C TYR A 685 12.76 -8.73 -18.98
N ARG A 686 13.82 -8.12 -19.49
CA ARG A 686 13.76 -7.15 -20.60
C ARG A 686 13.31 -7.78 -21.89
N THR A 687 13.60 -9.07 -22.10
CA THR A 687 13.13 -9.82 -23.29
C THR A 687 11.61 -9.77 -23.39
N GLU A 688 10.89 -10.28 -22.38
CA GLU A 688 9.42 -10.24 -22.35
C GLU A 688 8.86 -8.81 -22.23
N ARG A 689 9.58 -7.90 -21.55
CA ARG A 689 9.21 -6.48 -21.47
C ARG A 689 9.21 -5.82 -22.85
N GLU A 690 10.23 -6.05 -23.68
CA GLU A 690 10.30 -5.53 -25.05
C GLU A 690 9.21 -6.16 -25.94
N GLU A 691 8.95 -7.48 -25.86
CA GLU A 691 7.84 -8.12 -26.57
C GLU A 691 6.48 -7.44 -26.29
N LEU A 692 6.19 -7.19 -25.01
CA LEU A 692 4.95 -6.52 -24.59
C LEU A 692 4.94 -5.04 -25.00
N LEU A 693 6.08 -4.34 -24.94
CA LEU A 693 6.17 -2.94 -25.33
C LEU A 693 6.10 -2.74 -26.85
N GLU A 694 6.62 -3.69 -27.66
CA GLU A 694 6.46 -3.70 -29.12
C GLU A 694 4.99 -3.74 -29.54
N VAL A 695 4.14 -4.41 -28.76
CA VAL A 695 2.68 -4.42 -28.90
C VAL A 695 2.07 -3.10 -28.40
N LEU A 696 2.33 -2.74 -27.14
CA LEU A 696 1.62 -1.65 -26.45
C LEU A 696 1.88 -0.27 -27.08
N GLN A 697 3.04 -0.06 -27.70
CA GLN A 697 3.40 1.22 -28.33
C GLN A 697 2.60 1.58 -29.61
N TYR A 698 1.81 0.63 -30.14
CA TYR A 698 0.85 0.88 -31.23
C TYR A 698 -0.60 0.94 -30.75
N VAL A 699 -0.88 0.64 -29.47
CA VAL A 699 -2.22 0.73 -28.87
C VAL A 699 -2.42 2.17 -28.34
N PRO A 700 -3.53 2.85 -28.68
CA PRO A 700 -3.77 4.20 -28.21
C PRO A 700 -4.16 4.18 -26.73
N ASN A 701 -3.55 5.09 -25.96
CA ASN A 701 -3.94 5.50 -24.61
C ASN A 701 -3.73 4.41 -23.56
N VAL A 702 -2.54 3.79 -23.57
CA VAL A 702 -2.08 2.86 -22.55
C VAL A 702 -1.39 3.62 -21.40
N ILE A 703 -1.84 3.37 -20.17
CA ILE A 703 -1.19 3.84 -18.94
C ILE A 703 -0.84 2.61 -18.10
N VAL A 704 0.42 2.53 -17.66
CA VAL A 704 0.90 1.52 -16.71
C VAL A 704 0.84 2.10 -15.30
N ILE A 705 0.42 1.30 -14.33
CA ILE A 705 0.40 1.65 -12.90
C ILE A 705 1.16 0.57 -12.12
N SER A 706 2.07 0.97 -11.23
CA SER A 706 2.95 0.07 -10.46
C SER A 706 3.29 0.61 -9.05
N GLY A 707 3.87 -0.24 -8.21
CA GLY A 707 4.11 -0.03 -6.77
C GLY A 707 5.56 -0.29 -6.35
N ASP A 708 5.77 -1.26 -5.46
CA ASP A 708 7.07 -1.77 -4.97
C ASP A 708 8.04 -0.71 -4.38
N ARG A 709 8.76 0.09 -5.18
CA ARG A 709 10.08 0.74 -4.86
C ARG A 709 10.18 1.74 -3.70
N HIS A 710 9.13 1.95 -2.91
CA HIS A 710 8.99 2.96 -1.85
C HIS A 710 9.26 4.41 -2.30
N GLU A 711 9.11 4.67 -3.59
CA GLU A 711 9.34 5.95 -4.26
C GLU A 711 8.21 6.27 -5.26
N PHE A 712 8.13 7.50 -5.76
CA PHE A 712 7.28 7.84 -6.91
C PHE A 712 8.12 8.16 -8.14
N ALA A 713 7.75 7.58 -9.29
CA ALA A 713 8.20 8.05 -10.61
C ALA A 713 7.09 7.98 -11.66
N SER A 714 7.24 8.78 -12.71
CA SER A 714 6.47 8.65 -13.95
C SER A 714 7.39 8.74 -15.15
N VAL A 715 7.21 7.82 -16.09
CA VAL A 715 8.15 7.53 -17.18
C VAL A 715 7.37 7.34 -18.49
N GLY A 716 7.85 7.95 -19.57
CA GLY A 716 7.40 7.66 -20.94
C GLY A 716 8.19 6.48 -21.51
N LEU A 717 7.50 5.52 -22.13
CA LEU A 717 8.08 4.25 -22.59
C LEU A 717 7.84 4.03 -24.10
N LYS A 718 8.87 3.50 -24.77
CA LYS A 718 8.87 2.97 -26.15
C LYS A 718 10.01 1.95 -26.31
N THR A 719 9.99 1.11 -27.33
CA THR A 719 11.16 0.28 -27.70
C THR A 719 12.17 1.10 -28.51
N ALA A 720 13.39 0.59 -28.63
CA ALA A 720 14.40 1.16 -29.53
C ALA A 720 13.97 1.15 -31.01
N THR A 721 13.07 0.23 -31.38
CA THR A 721 12.53 0.06 -32.74
C THR A 721 11.39 1.02 -33.07
N TYR A 722 10.91 1.85 -32.13
CA TYR A 722 9.77 2.74 -32.38
C TYR A 722 10.12 3.93 -33.30
N PRO A 723 9.44 4.11 -34.45
CA PRO A 723 9.87 5.04 -35.50
C PRO A 723 9.47 6.51 -35.26
N LYS A 724 9.09 6.89 -34.03
CA LYS A 724 8.59 8.25 -33.70
C LYS A 724 9.27 8.81 -32.47
N ASP A 725 9.30 10.14 -32.41
CA ASP A 725 9.72 10.89 -31.22
C ASP A 725 8.52 11.27 -30.31
N ASP A 726 7.59 10.33 -30.13
CA ASP A 726 6.62 10.34 -29.02
C ASP A 726 6.78 9.07 -28.16
N TYR A 727 6.26 9.14 -26.93
CA TYR A 727 6.31 8.05 -25.95
C TYR A 727 4.86 7.57 -25.73
N PRO A 728 4.41 6.53 -26.44
CA PRO A 728 3.00 6.16 -26.54
C PRO A 728 2.44 5.51 -25.27
N VAL A 729 3.30 4.95 -24.42
CA VAL A 729 2.94 4.37 -23.12
C VAL A 729 3.48 5.28 -22.01
N THR A 730 2.70 5.53 -20.96
CA THR A 730 3.13 6.28 -19.77
C THR A 730 2.95 5.44 -18.51
N GLU A 731 3.98 5.34 -17.68
CA GLU A 731 3.90 4.69 -16.37
C GLU A 731 3.74 5.70 -15.22
N PHE A 732 3.03 5.28 -14.17
CA PHE A 732 2.97 5.91 -12.86
C PHE A 732 3.26 4.88 -11.77
N SER A 733 4.51 4.83 -11.30
CA SER A 733 4.95 4.00 -10.18
C SER A 733 4.77 4.79 -8.87
N THR A 734 3.98 4.29 -7.92
CA THR A 734 3.66 5.04 -6.69
C THR A 734 3.69 4.18 -5.43
N SER A 735 4.70 4.41 -4.58
CA SER A 735 4.82 3.76 -3.27
C SER A 735 5.64 4.61 -2.26
N PRO A 736 5.55 4.33 -0.94
CA PRO A 736 4.58 3.46 -0.30
C PRO A 736 3.32 4.22 0.13
N LEU A 737 2.25 3.50 0.45
CA LEU A 737 1.09 4.10 1.12
C LEU A 737 1.40 4.39 2.59
N SER A 738 2.14 3.51 3.26
CA SER A 738 2.50 3.65 4.68
C SER A 738 3.73 2.77 5.02
N MET A 739 4.92 3.21 4.61
CA MET A 739 6.20 2.51 4.89
C MET A 739 7.32 3.56 5.02
N PHE A 740 8.59 3.19 4.78
CA PHE A 740 9.68 4.16 4.61
C PHE A 740 9.79 4.64 3.17
N TYR A 741 10.61 5.66 2.91
CA TYR A 741 11.16 5.93 1.57
C TYR A 741 12.67 5.66 1.54
N LEU A 742 13.23 5.45 0.35
CA LEU A 742 14.66 5.27 0.16
C LEU A 742 15.42 6.62 0.23
N PRO A 743 16.33 6.83 1.21
CA PRO A 743 17.13 8.05 1.28
C PRO A 743 18.38 8.00 0.38
N ILE A 744 18.74 6.81 -0.10
CA ILE A 744 19.67 6.61 -1.22
C ILE A 744 18.83 6.60 -2.49
N ARG A 745 19.17 7.44 -3.48
CA ARG A 745 18.43 7.50 -4.75
C ARG A 745 18.83 6.33 -5.63
N THR A 746 17.85 5.49 -5.96
CA THR A 746 17.99 4.26 -6.74
C THR A 746 17.60 4.45 -8.22
N PHE A 747 16.73 5.42 -8.47
CA PHE A 747 16.23 5.83 -9.79
C PHE A 747 17.13 6.87 -10.49
N SER A 748 17.34 6.73 -11.81
CA SER A 748 17.91 7.79 -12.67
C SER A 748 17.55 7.57 -14.14
N GLN A 749 17.56 8.65 -14.92
CA GLN A 749 17.53 8.61 -16.38
C GLN A 749 18.72 7.83 -16.97
N ASP A 750 19.81 7.69 -16.22
CA ASP A 750 21.05 7.02 -16.63
C ASP A 750 21.11 5.53 -16.20
N HIS A 751 19.98 4.91 -15.82
CA HIS A 751 19.92 3.52 -15.37
C HIS A 751 19.15 2.61 -16.35
N GLY A 752 19.42 1.30 -16.32
CA GLY A 752 18.72 0.32 -17.15
C GLY A 752 18.94 0.53 -18.64
N LEU A 753 17.84 0.73 -19.38
CA LEU A 753 17.81 1.15 -20.79
C LEU A 753 17.75 2.68 -20.96
N GLY A 754 17.57 3.44 -19.88
CA GLY A 754 17.61 4.90 -19.89
C GLY A 754 18.82 5.54 -20.61
N PRO A 755 20.05 4.99 -20.49
CA PRO A 755 21.23 5.45 -21.24
C PRO A 755 21.11 5.41 -22.77
N THR A 756 20.19 4.60 -23.34
CA THR A 756 19.96 4.57 -24.79
C THR A 756 18.89 5.58 -25.24
N GLY A 757 18.25 6.28 -24.29
CA GLY A 757 17.23 7.30 -24.55
C GLY A 757 15.84 6.74 -24.91
N VAL A 758 15.60 5.43 -24.74
CA VAL A 758 14.30 4.80 -25.08
C VAL A 758 13.24 4.97 -23.98
N GLU A 759 13.66 5.17 -22.73
CA GLU A 759 12.79 5.53 -21.61
C GLU A 759 13.06 6.98 -21.20
N LYS A 760 12.01 7.73 -20.81
CA LYS A 760 12.11 9.16 -20.48
C LYS A 760 11.46 9.49 -19.15
N VAL A 761 12.24 10.01 -18.21
CA VAL A 761 11.71 10.53 -16.94
C VAL A 761 10.81 11.74 -17.20
N TYR A 762 9.54 11.65 -16.77
CA TYR A 762 8.65 12.81 -16.67
C TYR A 762 8.72 13.43 -15.27
N LYS A 763 8.75 12.58 -14.23
CA LYS A 763 8.83 13.02 -12.84
C LYS A 763 9.43 11.94 -11.95
N TYR A 764 10.15 12.37 -10.91
CA TYR A 764 10.62 11.54 -9.80
C TYR A 764 10.39 12.33 -8.51
N LEU A 765 9.83 11.66 -7.49
CA LEU A 765 9.54 12.19 -6.14
C LEU A 765 9.78 11.10 -5.09
N PRO A 766 11.04 10.90 -4.66
CA PRO A 766 11.38 9.80 -3.76
C PRO A 766 10.90 9.99 -2.32
N ASP A 767 11.00 11.21 -1.79
CA ASP A 767 10.77 11.49 -0.37
C ASP A 767 9.30 11.41 0.04
N GLY A 768 9.05 10.93 1.26
CA GLY A 768 7.72 10.87 1.89
C GLY A 768 7.30 9.43 2.25
N ASN A 769 6.81 9.25 3.48
CA ASN A 769 6.44 7.94 4.04
C ASN A 769 5.00 7.52 3.69
N VAL A 770 4.20 8.47 3.18
CA VAL A 770 2.86 8.24 2.66
C VAL A 770 2.77 8.84 1.27
N LYS A 771 2.52 8.02 0.24
CA LYS A 771 2.30 8.41 -1.14
C LYS A 771 1.09 7.66 -1.72
N TRP A 772 0.33 8.31 -2.60
CA TRP A 772 -0.66 7.65 -3.46
C TRP A 772 -0.93 8.53 -4.69
N THR A 773 -1.42 7.95 -5.78
CA THR A 773 -1.81 8.70 -6.99
C THR A 773 -3.32 8.61 -7.19
N GLU A 774 -3.97 9.77 -7.31
CA GLU A 774 -5.37 9.92 -7.72
C GLU A 774 -5.45 10.12 -9.23
N PHE A 775 -6.23 9.30 -9.92
CA PHE A 775 -6.48 9.41 -11.36
C PHE A 775 -7.92 9.83 -11.60
N GLU A 776 -8.11 10.99 -12.22
CA GLU A 776 -9.40 11.45 -12.73
C GLU A 776 -9.46 11.20 -14.24
N VAL A 777 -10.37 10.34 -14.68
CA VAL A 777 -10.51 9.89 -16.07
C VAL A 777 -11.73 10.58 -16.68
N ASP A 778 -11.52 11.42 -17.70
CA ASP A 778 -12.56 12.18 -18.40
C ASP A 778 -12.51 11.85 -19.91
N THR A 779 -13.41 10.97 -20.32
CA THR A 779 -13.59 10.48 -21.69
C THR A 779 -14.84 11.07 -22.35
N ARG A 780 -15.43 12.13 -21.75
CA ARG A 780 -16.66 12.78 -22.25
C ARG A 780 -16.49 13.45 -23.60
N ASP A 781 -15.27 13.83 -23.97
CA ASP A 781 -14.85 14.18 -25.34
C ASP A 781 -14.11 12.99 -25.99
N PRO A 782 -14.72 12.29 -26.97
CA PRO A 782 -14.07 11.18 -27.67
C PRO A 782 -12.92 11.58 -28.62
N ALA A 783 -12.75 12.87 -28.94
CA ALA A 783 -11.64 13.34 -29.78
C ALA A 783 -10.36 13.58 -28.96
N ALA A 784 -10.49 14.11 -27.75
CA ALA A 784 -9.39 14.40 -26.83
C ALA A 784 -9.68 13.90 -25.39
N PRO A 785 -9.88 12.58 -25.20
CA PRO A 785 -10.10 12.01 -23.86
C PRO A 785 -8.86 12.22 -22.99
N LYS A 786 -9.02 12.50 -21.69
CA LYS A 786 -7.91 12.87 -20.78
C LYS A 786 -7.89 12.07 -19.48
N VAL A 787 -6.71 11.91 -18.90
CA VAL A 787 -6.50 11.45 -17.52
C VAL A 787 -5.71 12.50 -16.77
N ILE A 788 -6.23 12.96 -15.63
CA ILE A 788 -5.52 13.87 -14.72
C ILE A 788 -4.96 13.03 -13.58
N ALA A 789 -3.64 12.78 -13.60
CA ALA A 789 -2.95 12.06 -12.55
C ALA A 789 -2.40 13.05 -11.52
N THR A 790 -2.72 12.81 -10.24
CA THR A 790 -2.45 13.71 -9.13
C THR A 790 -1.77 12.95 -7.99
N VAL A 791 -0.47 13.17 -7.82
CA VAL A 791 0.34 12.51 -6.79
C VAL A 791 0.17 13.25 -5.47
N LYS A 792 -0.24 12.51 -4.43
CA LYS A 792 -0.26 12.99 -3.06
C LYS A 792 0.94 12.43 -2.30
N ILE A 793 1.59 13.28 -1.50
CA ILE A 793 2.66 12.91 -0.57
C ILE A 793 2.38 13.55 0.79
N ASP A 794 2.40 12.74 1.86
CA ASP A 794 2.11 13.13 3.25
C ASP A 794 0.80 13.97 3.37
N GLY A 795 -0.22 13.58 2.60
CA GLY A 795 -1.55 14.21 2.56
C GLY A 795 -1.64 15.53 1.75
N LYS A 796 -0.61 15.90 0.98
CA LYS A 796 -0.57 17.11 0.16
C LYS A 796 -0.35 16.78 -1.31
N GLU A 797 -0.84 17.63 -2.20
CA GLU A 797 -0.55 17.51 -3.64
C GLU A 797 0.92 17.87 -3.92
N ALA A 798 1.66 16.92 -4.51
CA ALA A 798 3.10 17.05 -4.80
C ALA A 798 3.39 17.17 -6.31
N TRP A 799 2.53 16.60 -7.16
CA TRP A 799 2.56 16.77 -8.60
C TRP A 799 1.17 16.51 -9.20
N ARG A 800 0.87 17.19 -10.31
CA ARG A 800 -0.33 16.98 -11.14
C ARG A 800 0.08 17.05 -12.60
N VAL A 801 -0.45 16.14 -13.41
CA VAL A 801 -0.23 16.10 -14.87
C VAL A 801 -1.52 15.71 -15.59
N VAL A 802 -1.70 16.22 -16.80
CA VAL A 802 -2.81 15.84 -17.69
C VAL A 802 -2.24 15.03 -18.85
N VAL A 803 -2.59 13.75 -18.92
CA VAL A 803 -2.30 12.85 -20.04
C VAL A 803 -3.45 12.97 -21.03
N VAL A 804 -3.21 13.62 -22.17
CA VAL A 804 -4.19 13.75 -23.26
C VAL A 804 -4.07 12.56 -24.21
N GLY A 805 -5.14 11.79 -24.32
CA GLY A 805 -5.26 10.64 -25.21
C GLY A 805 -5.64 11.02 -26.64
N LYS A 806 -5.36 10.10 -27.55
CA LYS A 806 -5.71 10.15 -28.97
C LYS A 806 -7.12 9.55 -29.15
N GLY A 807 -8.03 10.25 -29.82
CA GLY A 807 -9.42 9.79 -29.99
C GLY A 807 -9.55 8.43 -30.69
N VAL A 808 -10.22 7.47 -30.04
CA VAL A 808 -10.34 6.09 -30.52
C VAL A 808 -11.56 5.96 -31.43
N LEU A 809 -11.37 6.15 -32.74
CA LEU A 809 -12.43 6.02 -33.74
C LEU A 809 -12.93 4.56 -33.83
N THR A 810 -14.12 4.29 -33.29
CA THR A 810 -14.82 3.00 -33.32
C THR A 810 -15.31 2.64 -34.74
N ARG A 811 -14.38 2.42 -35.68
CA ARG A 811 -14.72 2.08 -37.09
C ARG A 811 -15.64 0.85 -37.16
N PRO A 812 -16.64 0.83 -38.07
CA PRO A 812 -17.41 -0.37 -38.35
C PRO A 812 -16.50 -1.39 -39.05
N THR A 813 -16.50 -2.62 -38.55
CA THR A 813 -15.64 -3.74 -38.97
C THR A 813 -16.17 -4.43 -40.23
N TYR A 814 -16.44 -3.64 -41.27
CA TYR A 814 -16.93 -4.08 -42.58
C TYR A 814 -16.31 -3.24 -43.70
N ALA A 815 -14.97 -3.25 -43.80
CA ALA A 815 -14.26 -2.71 -44.95
C ALA A 815 -13.84 -3.86 -45.88
N ILE A 816 -14.27 -3.82 -47.13
CA ILE A 816 -14.02 -4.89 -48.14
C ILE A 816 -12.51 -5.11 -48.38
N GLY A 817 -11.67 -4.11 -48.08
CA GLY A 817 -10.21 -4.22 -48.18
C GLY A 817 -9.59 -5.27 -47.26
N ASP A 818 -10.19 -5.59 -46.11
CA ASP A 818 -9.60 -6.51 -45.13
C ASP A 818 -9.58 -7.95 -45.65
N ILE A 819 -10.59 -8.34 -46.45
CA ILE A 819 -10.66 -9.64 -47.12
C ILE A 819 -9.52 -9.79 -48.15
N ALA A 820 -9.26 -8.74 -48.94
CA ALA A 820 -8.15 -8.73 -49.90
C ALA A 820 -6.78 -8.77 -49.20
N LYS A 821 -6.70 -8.23 -47.98
CA LYS A 821 -5.48 -8.17 -47.17
C LYS A 821 -5.15 -9.54 -46.55
N SER A 822 -6.13 -10.20 -45.92
CA SER A 822 -5.96 -11.57 -45.41
C SER A 822 -5.66 -12.58 -46.53
N PHE A 823 -6.15 -12.36 -47.75
CA PHE A 823 -5.78 -13.18 -48.91
C PHE A 823 -4.30 -13.03 -49.31
N LEU A 824 -3.71 -11.84 -49.19
CA LEU A 824 -2.28 -11.60 -49.45
C LEU A 824 -1.37 -12.07 -48.30
N GLU A 825 -1.86 -12.00 -47.05
CA GLU A 825 -1.19 -12.55 -45.86
C GLU A 825 -1.16 -14.08 -45.88
N LEU A 826 -2.23 -14.73 -46.36
CA LEU A 826 -2.28 -16.19 -46.61
C LEU A 826 -1.24 -16.64 -47.65
N LEU A 827 -0.83 -15.74 -48.55
CA LEU A 827 0.13 -16.00 -49.62
C LEU A 827 1.58 -15.58 -49.27
N ASN A 828 1.87 -15.31 -47.99
CA ASN A 828 3.22 -15.02 -47.46
C ASN A 828 3.97 -13.80 -48.07
N PHE A 829 3.30 -12.94 -48.84
CA PHE A 829 3.95 -11.78 -49.50
C PHE A 829 4.25 -10.59 -48.56
N THR A 830 3.84 -10.65 -47.29
CA THR A 830 4.17 -9.63 -46.27
C THR A 830 4.42 -10.29 -44.90
N PRO A 831 5.35 -9.75 -44.08
CA PRO A 831 5.60 -10.27 -42.73
C PRO A 831 4.41 -9.97 -41.81
N ARG A 832 4.00 -10.97 -41.02
CA ARG A 832 2.88 -10.88 -40.06
C ARG A 832 3.08 -9.71 -39.09
N ARG A 833 2.23 -8.69 -39.20
CA ARG A 833 2.07 -7.65 -38.17
C ARG A 833 0.91 -8.05 -37.26
N TRP A 834 1.12 -7.98 -35.94
CA TRP A 834 0.14 -8.42 -34.95
C TRP A 834 -1.16 -7.59 -34.93
N PHE A 835 -1.13 -6.37 -35.51
CA PHE A 835 -2.28 -5.47 -35.61
C PHE A 835 -2.39 -4.89 -37.03
N THR A 836 -3.40 -5.35 -37.76
CA THR A 836 -3.87 -4.79 -39.03
C THR A 836 -5.36 -4.97 -39.20
#